data_AF-A0A8B7DCL5-F1
#
_entry.id   AF-A0A8B7DCL5-F1
#
_cell.length_a   1.000
_cell.length_b   1.000
_cell.length_c   1.000
_cell.angle_alpha   90.00
_cell.angle_beta   90.00
_cell.angle_gamma   90.00
#
_symmetry.space_group_name_H-M   'P 1'
#
loop_
_entity.id
_entity.type
_entity.pdbx_description
1 polymer ?
#
loop_
_entity_poly.entity_id
_entity_poly.type
_entity_poly.pdbx_seq_one_letter_code
_entity_poly.pdbx_strand_id
1 'polypeptide(L)'
;MEKFSKNELIKNCEKYQSKLQRYEVRFAALVDAYKNLTEEKNVLESTLKTLSAKPSPKKCLLKKSSIASNFSDPLGVSSDNLNGSSDNTIEDEATQDIAEEKIAALSSALQSVTEAKAKMEASFQADKKLTLAEHTNRLSEVELETQKAYNQVNELKLKLRTEQQEREKEQEVYSSMLKELQSLLNVEKLEKEQLRMQLSEVNTTLKKSQKQVCDYEEKIQKLTVDFKNIQSIEDNMGDSTLKNTLNDLAKQLELIKKEKAEDLSVEKQRANKAEDMLKLRQQLDEKRIAELELRISELSEVVGNYDQIHQQDQQIICQLRERLETLNDKNPSYHSDEKKIIELEEQIVRLKSLLKSSSVKSQTEILDIEDNFKEDTKLLLCQTEYKQLKDEFELYKKKQSLSSHPSKDKNDELLQKIVEYKKKIDYLESNNEQLVLKNNLEEKEHLRIVSTLQIQFTKLEEDCLQKIEQLKVEHLKNIELIENELKKQRIRTLDLLAEKDIEIDRLREKQYENEYLLQQTPKSQEVFKFPEFKEKSVIDEMLQNSPTMSPTKRATMVHYTELLEQQRIDLSSYRAQLEDVKNALKDSERREDQLVQQMHLLKEEIRSLERSRSRESANLEYLKNICLQYMLSDCPSKRKQMARAIATILYFSPSEIATIDTQLKNGW
;
A
#
# COMPACT_ATOMS: atom_id res chain seq x y z
N MET A 1 -33.99 13.13 18.12
CA MET A 1 -33.23 14.10 18.94
C MET A 1 -31.79 13.70 18.86
N GLU A 2 -30.91 14.56 18.34
CA GLU A 2 -29.47 14.30 18.42
C GLU A 2 -29.09 14.12 19.89
N LYS A 3 -28.50 12.98 20.21
CA LYS A 3 -27.81 12.80 21.47
C LYS A 3 -26.48 13.53 21.38
N PHE A 4 -26.53 14.85 21.51
CA PHE A 4 -25.37 15.64 21.89
C PHE A 4 -24.61 14.87 22.97
N SER A 5 -23.30 14.72 22.81
CA SER A 5 -22.49 14.09 23.84
C SER A 5 -22.75 14.80 25.18
N LYS A 6 -22.66 14.10 26.32
CA LYS A 6 -22.87 14.71 27.64
C LYS A 6 -22.05 16.00 27.80
N ASN A 7 -20.84 16.01 27.23
CA ASN A 7 -19.94 17.17 27.21
C ASN A 7 -20.40 18.30 26.27
N GLU A 8 -21.09 18.00 25.16
CA GLU A 8 -21.68 19.02 24.28
C GLU A 8 -22.97 19.61 24.84
N LEU A 9 -23.78 18.80 25.51
CA LEU A 9 -24.93 19.27 26.28
C LEU A 9 -24.49 20.20 27.41
N ILE A 10 -23.45 19.83 28.16
CA ILE A 10 -22.84 20.70 29.17
C ILE A 10 -22.32 22.00 28.52
N LYS A 11 -21.51 21.93 27.45
CA LYS A 11 -21.03 23.12 26.73
C LYS A 11 -22.15 23.99 26.17
N ASN A 12 -23.27 23.41 25.75
CA ASN A 12 -24.42 24.17 25.27
C ASN A 12 -25.19 24.81 26.44
N CYS A 13 -25.38 24.12 27.57
CA CYS A 13 -25.91 24.70 28.80
C CYS A 13 -25.02 25.85 29.30
N GLU A 14 -23.70 25.69 29.34
CA GLU A 14 -22.73 26.75 29.68
C GLU A 14 -22.84 27.95 28.72
N LYS A 15 -22.98 27.71 27.40
CA LYS A 15 -23.23 28.77 26.41
C LYS A 15 -24.57 29.47 26.63
N TYR A 16 -25.64 28.75 26.97
CA TYR A 16 -26.96 29.34 27.24
C TYR A 16 -26.96 30.12 28.56
N GLN A 17 -26.31 29.60 29.61
CA GLN A 17 -26.12 30.29 30.88
C GLN A 17 -25.27 31.56 30.71
N SER A 18 -24.18 31.49 29.94
CA SER A 18 -23.37 32.67 29.57
C SER A 18 -24.16 33.70 28.76
N LYS A 19 -25.06 33.26 27.87
CA LYS A 19 -25.97 34.17 27.14
C LYS A 19 -26.99 34.80 28.09
N LEU A 20 -27.60 34.01 28.97
CA LEU A 20 -28.59 34.49 29.94
C LEU A 20 -27.98 35.53 30.88
N GLN A 21 -26.80 35.25 31.45
CA GLN A 21 -26.06 36.20 32.29
C GLN A 21 -25.72 37.51 31.56
N ARG A 22 -25.37 37.44 30.26
CA ARG A 22 -25.18 38.66 29.43
C ARG A 22 -26.49 39.42 29.22
N TYR A 23 -27.62 38.75 29.09
CA TYR A 23 -28.93 39.41 29.00
C TYR A 23 -29.36 40.00 30.35
N GLU A 24 -29.11 39.32 31.46
CA GLU A 24 -29.36 39.84 32.82
C GLU A 24 -28.54 41.10 33.10
N VAL A 25 -27.24 41.10 32.80
CA VAL A 25 -26.38 42.29 32.94
C VAL A 25 -26.86 43.44 32.03
N ARG A 26 -27.24 43.15 30.78
CA ARG A 26 -27.81 44.17 29.88
C ARG A 26 -29.16 44.70 30.36
N PHE A 27 -30.00 43.85 30.93
CA PHE A 27 -31.31 44.25 31.45
C PHE A 27 -31.17 45.06 32.74
N ALA A 28 -30.25 44.68 33.64
CA ALA A 28 -29.90 45.49 34.81
C ALA A 28 -29.37 46.87 34.39
N ALA A 29 -28.43 46.94 33.44
CA ALA A 29 -27.93 48.20 32.90
C ALA A 29 -29.03 49.04 32.22
N LEU A 30 -29.99 48.40 31.53
CA LEU A 30 -31.15 49.08 30.95
C LEU A 30 -32.07 49.65 32.05
N VAL A 31 -32.35 48.87 33.09
CA VAL A 31 -33.16 49.29 34.25
C VAL A 31 -32.50 50.46 34.99
N ASP A 32 -31.18 50.41 35.19
CA ASP A 32 -30.44 51.50 35.85
C ASP A 32 -30.37 52.74 34.94
N ALA A 33 -30.23 52.59 33.62
CA ALA A 33 -30.37 53.70 32.68
C ALA A 33 -31.79 54.32 32.73
N TYR A 34 -32.85 53.50 32.86
CA TYR A 34 -34.22 54.01 33.05
C TYR A 34 -34.40 54.71 34.41
N LYS A 35 -33.79 54.23 35.50
CA LYS A 35 -33.80 54.93 36.79
C LYS A 35 -33.12 56.29 36.66
N ASN A 36 -31.90 56.33 36.12
CA ASN A 36 -31.15 57.57 35.91
C ASN A 36 -31.93 58.56 35.04
N LEU A 37 -32.55 58.11 33.95
CA LEU A 37 -33.41 58.95 33.11
C LEU A 37 -34.66 59.45 33.85
N THR A 38 -35.19 58.67 34.79
CA THR A 38 -36.31 59.08 35.65
C THR A 38 -35.87 60.10 36.70
N GLU A 39 -34.66 59.96 37.26
CA GLU A 39 -34.05 60.93 38.17
C GLU A 39 -33.72 62.24 37.44
N GLU A 40 -33.10 62.18 36.26
CA GLU A 40 -32.90 63.34 35.37
C GLU A 40 -34.23 64.01 35.03
N LYS A 41 -35.26 63.25 34.67
CA LYS A 41 -36.61 63.78 34.44
C LYS A 41 -37.15 64.49 35.69
N ASN A 42 -37.00 63.92 36.88
CA ASN A 42 -37.46 64.53 38.13
C ASN A 42 -36.70 65.83 38.46
N VAL A 43 -35.40 65.90 38.16
CA VAL A 43 -34.58 67.12 38.28
C VAL A 43 -34.96 68.16 37.22
N LEU A 44 -35.28 67.74 36.00
CA LEU A 44 -35.80 68.63 34.96
C LEU A 44 -37.21 69.12 35.27
N GLU A 45 -38.07 68.30 35.88
CA GLU A 45 -39.39 68.73 36.35
C GLU A 45 -39.31 69.68 37.54
N SER A 46 -38.37 69.47 38.48
CA SER A 46 -38.18 70.40 39.61
C SER A 46 -37.60 71.75 39.16
N THR A 47 -36.61 71.75 38.27
CA THR A 47 -36.07 72.99 37.67
C THR A 47 -37.07 73.69 36.75
N LEU A 48 -37.90 72.95 36.00
CA LEU A 48 -39.00 73.54 35.23
C LEU A 48 -40.08 74.14 36.15
N LYS A 49 -40.33 73.53 37.31
CA LYS A 49 -41.28 74.04 38.32
C LYS A 49 -40.80 75.33 39.00
N THR A 50 -39.50 75.47 39.27
CA THR A 50 -38.92 76.73 39.78
C THR A 50 -38.83 77.80 38.68
N LEU A 51 -38.57 77.43 37.42
CA LEU A 51 -38.59 78.35 36.28
C LEU A 51 -40.01 78.78 35.85
N SER A 52 -41.02 77.94 36.06
CA SER A 52 -42.42 78.22 35.70
C SER A 52 -43.17 79.06 36.74
N ALA A 53 -42.57 79.35 37.90
CA ALA A 53 -43.10 80.28 38.88
C ALA A 53 -42.96 81.74 38.37
N LYS A 54 -43.94 82.19 37.57
CA LYS A 54 -43.99 83.57 37.06
C LYS A 54 -44.72 84.53 37.99
N PRO A 55 -44.16 85.71 38.30
CA PRO A 55 -44.94 86.83 38.82
C PRO A 55 -45.90 87.38 37.76
N SER A 56 -47.00 87.99 38.21
CA SER A 56 -48.11 88.43 37.36
C SER A 56 -47.80 89.70 36.51
N PRO A 57 -48.48 89.93 35.37
CA PRO A 57 -47.94 90.75 34.28
C PRO A 57 -48.57 92.15 34.10
N LYS A 58 -47.77 93.16 33.70
CA LYS A 58 -48.27 94.35 32.96
C LYS A 58 -47.33 94.83 31.84
N LYS A 59 -47.82 94.69 30.61
CA LYS A 59 -47.62 95.49 29.38
C LYS A 59 -46.22 96.02 28.96
N CYS A 60 -45.73 95.40 27.88
CA CYS A 60 -45.56 96.01 26.54
C CYS A 60 -44.65 97.24 26.35
N LEU A 61 -43.55 97.08 25.58
CA LEU A 61 -43.48 97.54 24.17
C LEU A 61 -42.17 97.12 23.48
N LEU A 62 -42.19 97.02 22.15
CA LEU A 62 -41.04 96.64 21.31
C LEU A 62 -40.00 97.77 21.17
N LYS A 63 -38.73 97.40 20.94
CA LYS A 63 -37.95 97.97 19.83
C LYS A 63 -36.86 97.00 19.33
N LYS A 64 -36.63 97.03 18.00
CA LYS A 64 -35.62 96.25 17.28
C LYS A 64 -34.28 96.98 17.21
N SER A 65 -33.19 96.25 17.36
CA SER A 65 -31.94 96.36 16.56
C SER A 65 -31.01 95.20 16.98
N SER A 66 -30.75 94.15 16.20
CA SER A 66 -30.02 94.06 14.91
C SER A 66 -28.52 94.35 15.02
N ILE A 67 -27.70 93.38 14.56
CA ILE A 67 -26.27 93.49 14.16
C ILE A 67 -25.29 93.60 15.36
N ALA A 68 -24.11 92.96 15.38
CA ALA A 68 -23.60 91.74 14.72
C ALA A 68 -22.25 91.33 15.36
N SER A 69 -21.73 90.18 14.91
CA SER A 69 -20.30 89.84 14.77
C SER A 69 -19.39 89.72 16.00
N ASN A 70 -18.80 88.52 16.07
CA ASN A 70 -17.44 88.19 16.49
C ASN A 70 -17.10 88.27 18.00
N PHE A 71 -16.84 87.09 18.57
CA PHE A 71 -15.63 86.93 19.38
C PHE A 71 -14.98 85.56 19.14
N SER A 72 -13.65 85.58 19.06
CA SER A 72 -12.78 84.40 18.96
C SER A 72 -12.04 84.19 20.29
N ASP A 73 -11.83 82.93 20.62
CA ASP A 73 -10.89 82.39 21.64
C ASP A 73 -9.48 83.07 21.62
N PRO A 74 -8.64 82.90 22.67
CA PRO A 74 -8.90 83.10 24.11
C PRO A 74 -7.67 83.73 24.86
N LEU A 75 -7.72 83.74 26.20
CA LEU A 75 -6.60 83.93 27.17
C LEU A 75 -5.97 85.34 27.33
N GLY A 76 -5.96 85.83 28.58
CA GLY A 76 -5.22 87.03 29.02
C GLY A 76 -5.36 87.27 30.52
N VAL A 77 -4.23 87.46 31.22
CA VAL A 77 -4.13 87.62 32.69
C VAL A 77 -4.26 89.09 33.09
N SER A 78 -5.00 89.41 34.15
CA SER A 78 -4.53 90.26 35.29
C SER A 78 -5.64 90.76 36.22
N SER A 79 -5.16 91.12 37.41
CA SER A 79 -5.78 91.45 38.68
C SER A 79 -6.49 92.82 38.81
N ASP A 80 -7.11 92.97 39.99
CA ASP A 80 -7.36 94.21 40.75
C ASP A 80 -8.66 95.00 40.55
N ASN A 81 -9.55 94.81 41.54
CA ASN A 81 -10.18 95.85 42.37
C ASN A 81 -10.48 97.21 41.74
N LEU A 82 -11.77 97.58 41.73
CA LEU A 82 -12.19 98.83 42.37
C LEU A 82 -13.58 98.70 43.00
N ASN A 83 -13.70 99.20 44.23
CA ASN A 83 -14.91 99.19 45.05
C ASN A 83 -15.72 100.47 44.81
N GLY A 84 -17.05 100.38 44.69
CA GLY A 84 -17.91 101.51 44.31
C GLY A 84 -19.35 101.33 44.80
N SER A 85 -19.59 101.66 46.06
CA SER A 85 -20.91 101.60 46.71
C SER A 85 -21.85 102.72 46.23
N SER A 86 -23.13 102.41 46.01
CA SER A 86 -24.26 103.28 46.36
C SER A 86 -25.57 102.48 46.47
N ASP A 87 -26.15 102.49 47.67
CA ASP A 87 -27.52 102.10 48.00
C ASP A 87 -28.59 102.39 46.92
N ASN A 88 -29.40 101.35 46.64
CA ASN A 88 -30.85 101.46 46.52
C ASN A 88 -31.46 100.18 47.09
N THR A 89 -31.43 100.07 48.41
CA THR A 89 -31.92 98.91 49.15
C THR A 89 -33.46 98.85 49.21
N ILE A 90 -33.99 97.64 49.41
CA ILE A 90 -35.38 97.27 49.82
C ILE A 90 -36.36 96.77 48.72
N GLU A 91 -36.20 97.04 47.41
CA GLU A 91 -37.03 96.38 46.37
C GLU A 91 -36.32 95.27 45.57
N ASP A 92 -34.98 95.24 45.54
CA ASP A 92 -34.22 94.24 44.75
C ASP A 92 -33.98 92.91 45.46
N GLU A 93 -33.98 92.84 46.81
CA GLU A 93 -33.62 91.62 47.57
C GLU A 93 -34.45 90.39 47.16
N ALA A 94 -35.78 90.52 47.11
CA ALA A 94 -36.66 89.40 46.73
C ALA A 94 -36.48 88.94 45.26
N THR A 95 -36.03 89.82 44.37
CA THR A 95 -35.69 89.45 42.98
C THR A 95 -34.28 88.91 42.84
N GLN A 96 -33.35 89.36 43.70
CA GLN A 96 -31.97 88.94 43.72
C GLN A 96 -31.81 87.56 44.38
N ASP A 97 -32.50 87.28 45.49
CA ASP A 97 -32.61 85.93 46.08
C ASP A 97 -33.10 84.91 45.05
N ILE A 98 -34.16 85.25 44.30
CA ILE A 98 -34.71 84.41 43.22
C ILE A 98 -33.74 84.26 42.04
N ALA A 99 -32.86 85.22 41.80
CA ALA A 99 -31.82 85.12 40.77
C ALA A 99 -30.63 84.27 41.25
N GLU A 100 -30.19 84.44 42.49
CA GLU A 100 -29.13 83.67 43.13
C GLU A 100 -29.53 82.20 43.30
N GLU A 101 -30.78 81.90 43.70
CA GLU A 101 -31.30 80.53 43.76
C GLU A 101 -31.32 79.86 42.36
N LYS A 102 -31.65 80.62 41.30
CA LYS A 102 -31.59 80.13 39.91
C LYS A 102 -30.15 79.90 39.44
N ILE A 103 -29.21 80.78 39.79
CA ILE A 103 -27.79 80.63 39.46
C ILE A 103 -27.20 79.44 40.21
N ALA A 104 -27.55 79.24 41.48
CA ALA A 104 -27.14 78.08 42.27
C ALA A 104 -27.70 76.77 41.69
N ALA A 105 -28.98 76.73 41.32
CA ALA A 105 -29.59 75.57 40.67
C ALA A 105 -28.93 75.24 39.32
N LEU A 106 -28.66 76.25 38.47
CA LEU A 106 -27.96 76.06 37.20
C LEU A 106 -26.50 75.65 37.39
N SER A 107 -25.80 76.17 38.39
CA SER A 107 -24.42 75.80 38.70
C SER A 107 -24.33 74.36 39.22
N SER A 108 -25.27 73.94 40.07
CA SER A 108 -25.39 72.55 40.54
C SER A 108 -25.72 71.59 39.40
N ALA A 109 -26.64 71.95 38.50
CA ALA A 109 -26.94 71.17 37.31
C ALA A 109 -25.74 71.08 36.35
N LEU A 110 -25.02 72.19 36.12
CA LEU A 110 -23.80 72.21 35.31
C LEU A 110 -22.72 71.32 35.93
N GLN A 111 -22.48 71.42 37.24
CA GLN A 111 -21.52 70.58 37.94
C GLN A 111 -21.88 69.10 37.80
N SER A 112 -23.14 68.72 38.06
CA SER A 112 -23.64 67.35 37.90
C SER A 112 -23.41 66.82 36.48
N VAL A 113 -23.71 67.62 35.44
CA VAL A 113 -23.44 67.26 34.04
C VAL A 113 -21.94 67.13 33.75
N THR A 114 -21.08 68.00 34.29
CA THR A 114 -19.62 67.88 34.12
C THR A 114 -19.05 66.65 34.83
N GLU A 115 -19.54 66.31 36.02
CA GLU A 115 -19.15 65.10 36.72
C GLU A 115 -19.65 63.83 36.02
N ALA A 116 -20.88 63.84 35.51
CA ALA A 116 -21.43 62.75 34.71
C ALA A 116 -20.62 62.55 33.41
N LYS A 117 -20.29 63.65 32.72
CA LYS A 117 -19.41 63.62 31.54
C LYS A 117 -18.01 63.08 31.87
N ALA A 118 -17.39 63.52 32.96
CA ALA A 118 -16.08 63.03 33.38
C ALA A 118 -16.10 61.53 33.76
N LYS A 119 -17.16 61.07 34.45
CA LYS A 119 -17.38 59.65 34.76
C LYS A 119 -17.58 58.83 33.49
N MET A 120 -18.35 59.32 32.52
CA MET A 120 -18.58 58.68 31.22
C MET A 120 -17.30 58.63 30.36
N GLU A 121 -16.51 59.68 30.36
CA GLU A 121 -15.25 59.72 29.62
C GLU A 121 -14.21 58.77 30.25
N ALA A 122 -14.12 58.73 31.58
CA ALA A 122 -13.26 57.78 32.29
C ALA A 122 -13.68 56.32 32.03
N SER A 123 -14.98 56.02 32.01
CA SER A 123 -15.46 54.66 31.70
C SER A 123 -15.19 54.27 30.25
N PHE A 124 -15.36 55.20 29.29
CA PHE A 124 -15.00 54.97 27.89
C PHE A 124 -13.49 54.76 27.69
N GLN A 125 -12.64 55.52 28.38
CA GLN A 125 -11.19 55.32 28.33
C GLN A 125 -10.76 53.98 28.96
N ALA A 126 -11.46 53.51 30.00
CA ALA A 126 -11.23 52.20 30.60
C ALA A 126 -11.66 51.06 29.65
N ASP A 127 -12.86 51.16 29.07
CA ASP A 127 -13.39 50.18 28.10
C ASP A 127 -12.52 50.10 26.83
N LYS A 128 -12.05 51.24 26.32
CA LYS A 128 -11.07 51.28 25.21
C LYS A 128 -9.75 50.58 25.56
N LYS A 129 -9.25 50.71 26.80
CA LYS A 129 -8.03 50.00 27.24
C LYS A 129 -8.27 48.49 27.39
N LEU A 130 -9.42 48.12 27.94
CA LEU A 130 -9.82 46.73 28.13
C LEU A 130 -10.00 46.01 26.79
N THR A 131 -10.77 46.58 25.87
CA THR A 131 -10.97 46.03 24.51
C THR A 131 -9.65 45.90 23.74
N LEU A 132 -8.75 46.89 23.82
CA LEU A 132 -7.41 46.78 23.23
C LEU A 132 -6.60 45.63 23.84
N ALA A 133 -6.62 45.47 25.17
CA ALA A 133 -5.92 44.37 25.85
C ALA A 133 -6.51 42.99 25.50
N GLU A 134 -7.84 42.88 25.41
CA GLU A 134 -8.52 41.67 24.93
C GLU A 134 -8.12 41.34 23.48
N HIS A 135 -8.06 42.34 22.60
CA HIS A 135 -7.62 42.15 21.22
C HIS A 135 -6.15 41.71 21.13
N THR A 136 -5.23 42.31 21.90
CA THR A 136 -3.81 41.89 21.89
C THR A 136 -3.61 40.50 22.44
N ASN A 137 -4.32 40.14 23.53
CA ASN A 137 -4.25 38.79 24.10
C ASN A 137 -4.79 37.76 23.10
N ARG A 138 -5.92 38.05 22.45
CA ARG A 138 -6.54 37.14 21.47
C ARG A 138 -5.71 36.98 20.19
N LEU A 139 -4.97 38.01 19.78
CA LEU A 139 -3.98 37.90 18.69
C LEU A 139 -2.84 36.95 19.10
N SER A 140 -2.27 37.13 20.31
CA SER A 140 -1.22 36.25 20.82
C SER A 140 -1.66 34.79 21.00
N GLU A 141 -2.91 34.55 21.43
CA GLU A 141 -3.52 33.22 21.49
C GLU A 141 -3.59 32.57 20.09
N VAL A 142 -4.07 33.31 19.08
CA VAL A 142 -4.16 32.84 17.70
C VAL A 142 -2.77 32.60 17.08
N GLU A 143 -1.80 33.47 17.34
CA GLU A 143 -0.40 33.26 16.92
C GLU A 143 0.18 31.97 17.52
N LEU A 144 -0.07 31.71 18.81
CA LEU A 144 0.37 30.48 19.47
C LEU A 144 -0.35 29.23 18.93
N GLU A 145 -1.64 29.32 18.64
CA GLU A 145 -2.41 28.23 18.02
C GLU A 145 -1.95 27.94 16.58
N THR A 146 -1.71 28.97 15.77
CA THR A 146 -1.19 28.80 14.40
C THR A 146 0.22 28.22 14.41
N GLN A 147 1.09 28.62 15.33
CA GLN A 147 2.43 28.02 15.47
C GLN A 147 2.36 26.54 15.91
N LYS A 148 1.44 26.20 16.84
CA LYS A 148 1.20 24.79 17.23
C LYS A 148 0.71 23.95 16.05
N ALA A 149 -0.26 24.46 15.29
CA ALA A 149 -0.77 23.79 14.09
C ALA A 149 0.33 23.62 13.01
N TYR A 150 1.15 24.65 12.79
CA TYR A 150 2.29 24.59 11.87
C TYR A 150 3.31 23.52 12.27
N ASN A 151 3.65 23.45 13.57
CA ASN A 151 4.55 22.43 14.10
C ASN A 151 3.96 21.02 13.93
N GLN A 152 2.68 20.81 14.23
CA GLN A 152 1.99 19.52 14.01
C GLN A 152 1.97 19.12 12.53
N VAL A 153 1.70 20.06 11.62
CA VAL A 153 1.76 19.82 10.17
C VAL A 153 3.18 19.42 9.73
N ASN A 154 4.22 20.02 10.30
CA ASN A 154 5.60 19.65 9.98
C ASN A 154 6.00 18.28 10.56
N GLU A 155 5.54 17.95 11.78
CA GLU A 155 5.73 16.62 12.37
C GLU A 155 5.04 15.54 11.53
N LEU A 156 3.79 15.77 11.10
CA LEU A 156 3.07 14.86 10.19
C LEU A 156 3.75 14.74 8.82
N LYS A 157 4.29 15.83 8.26
CA LYS A 157 5.10 15.78 7.03
C LYS A 157 6.40 14.99 7.20
N LEU A 158 7.03 15.03 8.37
CA LEU A 158 8.22 14.23 8.65
C LEU A 158 7.86 12.74 8.77
N LYS A 159 6.83 12.39 9.53
CA LYS A 159 6.31 11.02 9.65
C LYS A 159 5.88 10.45 8.29
N LEU A 160 5.22 11.25 7.45
CA LEU A 160 4.86 10.83 6.10
C LEU A 160 6.10 10.52 5.23
N ARG A 161 7.19 11.29 5.37
CA ARG A 161 8.44 11.01 4.65
C ARG A 161 9.16 9.76 5.16
N THR A 162 9.16 9.50 6.46
CA THR A 162 9.77 8.26 7.00
C THR A 162 8.99 7.03 6.53
N GLU A 163 7.65 7.08 6.57
CA GLU A 163 6.74 6.04 6.04
C GLU A 163 6.85 5.85 4.52
N GLN A 164 7.21 6.89 3.77
CA GLN A 164 7.54 6.77 2.34
C GLN A 164 8.88 6.06 2.15
N GLN A 165 9.93 6.47 2.86
CA GLN A 165 11.25 5.84 2.78
C GLN A 165 11.27 4.40 3.29
N GLU A 166 10.43 4.05 4.26
CA GLU A 166 10.27 2.67 4.75
C GLU A 166 9.58 1.80 3.71
N ARG A 167 8.50 2.27 3.07
CA ARG A 167 7.87 1.55 1.95
C ARG A 167 8.75 1.45 0.71
N GLU A 168 9.58 2.45 0.42
CA GLU A 168 10.61 2.38 -0.63
C GLU A 168 11.64 1.28 -0.33
N LYS A 169 12.16 1.20 0.90
CA LYS A 169 13.07 0.11 1.33
C LYS A 169 12.41 -1.27 1.30
N GLU A 170 11.16 -1.38 1.73
CA GLU A 170 10.39 -2.62 1.62
C GLU A 170 10.24 -3.04 0.15
N GLN A 171 9.92 -2.10 -0.74
CA GLN A 171 9.83 -2.35 -2.18
C GLN A 171 11.17 -2.77 -2.79
N GLU A 172 12.30 -2.20 -2.34
CA GLU A 172 13.64 -2.63 -2.73
C GLU A 172 13.94 -4.07 -2.25
N VAL A 173 13.58 -4.41 -1.01
CA VAL A 173 13.73 -5.77 -0.45
C VAL A 173 12.84 -6.79 -1.18
N TYR A 174 11.59 -6.44 -1.50
CA TYR A 174 10.74 -7.29 -2.33
C TYR A 174 11.31 -7.43 -3.75
N SER A 175 11.90 -6.38 -4.32
CA SER A 175 12.56 -6.45 -5.63
C SER A 175 13.79 -7.36 -5.62
N SER A 176 14.63 -7.31 -4.58
CA SER A 176 15.80 -8.20 -4.45
C SER A 176 15.38 -9.65 -4.21
N MET A 177 14.39 -9.89 -3.35
CA MET A 177 13.83 -11.23 -3.11
C MET A 177 13.21 -11.83 -4.38
N LEU A 178 12.47 -11.04 -5.17
CA LEU A 178 11.91 -11.49 -6.45
C LEU A 178 13.02 -11.83 -7.47
N LYS A 179 14.11 -11.06 -7.52
CA LYS A 179 15.28 -11.36 -8.37
C LYS A 179 15.98 -12.64 -7.91
N GLU A 180 16.14 -12.86 -6.61
CA GLU A 180 16.71 -14.08 -6.05
C GLU A 180 15.84 -15.31 -6.35
N LEU A 181 14.53 -15.24 -6.10
CA LEU A 181 13.57 -16.29 -6.45
C LEU A 181 13.56 -16.59 -7.96
N GLN A 182 13.65 -15.57 -8.80
CA GLN A 182 13.75 -15.74 -10.26
C GLN A 182 15.09 -16.40 -10.66
N SER A 183 16.18 -16.06 -9.97
CA SER A 183 17.49 -16.70 -10.17
C SER A 183 17.45 -18.19 -9.77
N LEU A 184 16.92 -18.51 -8.59
CA LEU A 184 16.75 -19.88 -8.09
C LEU A 184 15.87 -20.71 -9.04
N LEU A 185 14.73 -20.15 -9.47
CA LEU A 185 13.84 -20.81 -10.45
C LEU A 185 14.53 -21.07 -11.80
N ASN A 186 15.45 -20.20 -12.22
CA ASN A 186 16.23 -20.41 -13.44
C ASN A 186 17.30 -21.50 -13.24
N VAL A 187 17.96 -21.57 -12.07
CA VAL A 187 18.87 -22.66 -11.71
C VAL A 187 18.13 -24.00 -11.68
N GLU A 188 16.99 -24.10 -11.00
CA GLU A 188 16.17 -25.32 -10.97
C GLU A 188 15.71 -25.76 -12.37
N LYS A 189 15.38 -24.82 -13.26
CA LYS A 189 15.03 -25.11 -14.66
C LYS A 189 16.22 -25.68 -15.42
N LEU A 190 17.41 -25.09 -15.27
CA LEU A 190 18.65 -25.55 -15.91
C LEU A 190 19.06 -26.94 -15.40
N GLU A 191 19.03 -27.17 -14.09
CA GLU A 191 19.29 -28.50 -13.50
C GLU A 191 18.28 -29.54 -13.99
N LYS A 192 16.98 -29.20 -14.03
CA LYS A 192 15.94 -30.06 -14.58
C LYS A 192 16.13 -30.37 -16.06
N GLU A 193 16.66 -29.42 -16.84
CA GLU A 193 17.00 -29.64 -18.26
C GLU A 193 18.23 -30.54 -18.39
N GLN A 194 19.28 -30.33 -17.61
CA GLN A 194 20.46 -31.20 -17.55
C GLN A 194 20.09 -32.65 -17.16
N LEU A 195 19.28 -32.84 -16.12
CA LEU A 195 18.77 -34.14 -15.71
C LEU A 195 17.90 -34.78 -16.80
N ARG A 196 17.11 -34.00 -17.54
CA ARG A 196 16.35 -34.49 -18.71
C ARG A 196 17.26 -34.93 -19.86
N MET A 197 18.35 -34.20 -20.14
CA MET A 197 19.35 -34.61 -21.12
C MET A 197 20.01 -35.93 -20.70
N GLN A 198 20.50 -36.03 -19.46
CA GLN A 198 21.10 -37.27 -18.92
C GLN A 198 20.12 -38.46 -18.97
N LEU A 199 18.85 -38.27 -18.59
CA LEU A 199 17.83 -39.29 -18.72
C LEU A 199 17.56 -39.66 -20.19
N SER A 200 17.63 -38.72 -21.12
CA SER A 200 17.49 -39.01 -22.55
C SER A 200 18.67 -39.85 -23.07
N GLU A 201 19.91 -39.49 -22.69
CA GLU A 201 21.13 -40.21 -23.04
C GLU A 201 21.10 -41.65 -22.53
N VAL A 202 20.80 -41.84 -21.23
CA VAL A 202 20.65 -43.17 -20.61
C VAL A 202 19.53 -43.97 -21.28
N ASN A 203 18.43 -43.36 -21.67
CA ASN A 203 17.40 -44.05 -22.47
C ASN A 203 17.89 -44.43 -23.87
N THR A 204 18.75 -43.63 -24.51
CA THR A 204 19.33 -44.01 -25.81
C THR A 204 20.35 -45.13 -25.69
N THR A 205 21.18 -45.16 -24.63
CA THR A 205 22.15 -46.24 -24.39
C THR A 205 21.42 -47.52 -24.01
N LEU A 206 20.41 -47.45 -23.15
CA LEU A 206 19.55 -48.59 -22.82
C LEU A 206 18.88 -49.19 -24.06
N LYS A 207 18.32 -48.35 -24.96
CA LYS A 207 17.74 -48.81 -26.24
C LYS A 207 18.79 -49.45 -27.17
N LYS A 208 20.03 -48.96 -27.17
CA LYS A 208 21.14 -49.60 -27.93
C LYS A 208 21.49 -50.97 -27.34
N SER A 209 21.61 -51.07 -26.02
CA SER A 209 21.87 -52.34 -25.32
C SER A 209 20.73 -53.34 -25.48
N GLN A 210 19.47 -52.90 -25.41
CA GLN A 210 18.31 -53.77 -25.68
C GLN A 210 18.34 -54.33 -27.11
N LYS A 211 18.64 -53.51 -28.12
CA LYS A 211 18.82 -53.99 -29.50
C LYS A 211 19.93 -55.02 -29.60
N GLN A 212 21.09 -54.77 -28.97
CA GLN A 212 22.19 -55.74 -28.93
C GLN A 212 21.77 -57.06 -28.26
N VAL A 213 21.02 -57.03 -27.16
CA VAL A 213 20.49 -58.24 -26.52
C VAL A 213 19.58 -59.00 -27.47
N CYS A 214 18.63 -58.34 -28.16
CA CYS A 214 17.81 -58.99 -29.19
C CYS A 214 18.65 -59.57 -30.34
N ASP A 215 19.68 -58.85 -30.82
CA ASP A 215 20.60 -59.34 -31.86
C ASP A 215 21.37 -60.60 -31.41
N TYR A 216 21.70 -60.70 -30.11
CA TYR A 216 22.32 -61.89 -29.52
C TYR A 216 21.32 -63.03 -29.29
N GLU A 217 20.10 -62.74 -28.82
CA GLU A 217 19.02 -63.71 -28.70
C GLU A 217 18.67 -64.34 -30.06
N GLU A 218 18.55 -63.54 -31.12
CA GLU A 218 18.36 -64.04 -32.48
C GLU A 218 19.50 -64.95 -32.94
N LYS A 219 20.77 -64.60 -32.64
CA LYS A 219 21.93 -65.44 -32.98
C LYS A 219 21.91 -66.74 -32.19
N ILE A 220 21.56 -66.71 -30.91
CA ILE A 220 21.41 -67.91 -30.07
C ILE A 220 20.28 -68.80 -30.60
N GLN A 221 19.14 -68.23 -30.99
CA GLN A 221 18.04 -68.97 -31.60
C GLN A 221 18.45 -69.61 -32.93
N LYS A 222 19.12 -68.86 -33.82
CA LYS A 222 19.65 -69.37 -35.09
C LYS A 222 20.63 -70.52 -34.85
N LEU A 223 21.63 -70.34 -33.98
CA LEU A 223 22.56 -71.40 -33.59
C LEU A 223 21.88 -72.61 -32.93
N THR A 224 20.79 -72.42 -32.17
CA THR A 224 20.02 -73.53 -31.58
C THR A 224 19.24 -74.31 -32.64
N VAL A 225 18.71 -73.62 -33.66
CA VAL A 225 18.07 -74.26 -34.82
C VAL A 225 19.11 -74.98 -35.67
N ASP A 226 20.27 -74.36 -35.93
CA ASP A 226 21.36 -74.96 -36.68
C ASP A 226 21.93 -76.20 -35.96
N PHE A 227 22.05 -76.16 -34.63
CA PHE A 227 22.47 -77.32 -33.83
C PHE A 227 21.46 -78.47 -33.93
N LYS A 228 20.15 -78.19 -33.86
CA LYS A 228 19.10 -79.19 -34.10
C LYS A 228 19.11 -79.72 -35.53
N ASN A 229 19.37 -78.87 -36.52
CA ASN A 229 19.46 -79.26 -37.91
C ASN A 229 20.66 -80.17 -38.13
N ILE A 230 21.85 -79.81 -37.64
CA ILE A 230 23.07 -80.63 -37.68
C ILE A 230 22.82 -81.97 -36.99
N GLN A 231 22.23 -81.97 -35.79
CA GLN A 231 21.86 -83.20 -35.09
C GLN A 231 20.89 -84.08 -35.91
N SER A 232 19.86 -83.48 -36.51
CA SER A 232 18.93 -84.20 -37.40
C SER A 232 19.55 -84.65 -38.73
N ILE A 233 20.66 -84.04 -39.15
CA ILE A 233 21.43 -84.42 -40.34
C ILE A 233 22.37 -85.57 -39.98
N GLU A 234 23.09 -85.50 -38.86
CA GLU A 234 23.89 -86.61 -38.30
C GLU A 234 23.02 -87.87 -38.08
N ASP A 235 21.79 -87.70 -37.58
CA ASP A 235 20.79 -88.78 -37.43
C ASP A 235 20.28 -89.35 -38.77
N ASN A 236 20.48 -88.67 -39.92
CA ASN A 236 19.89 -89.02 -41.22
C ASN A 236 20.89 -89.02 -42.41
N MET A 237 22.21 -89.13 -42.19
CA MET A 237 23.16 -89.06 -43.32
C MET A 237 23.11 -90.28 -44.25
N GLY A 238 22.54 -90.05 -45.43
CA GLY A 238 22.86 -90.75 -46.67
C GLY A 238 22.93 -89.73 -47.82
N ASP A 239 24.02 -89.72 -48.59
CA ASP A 239 24.50 -88.60 -49.43
C ASP A 239 23.61 -88.12 -50.61
N SER A 240 22.37 -88.60 -50.73
CA SER A 240 21.49 -88.34 -51.87
C SER A 240 20.71 -87.02 -51.78
N THR A 241 20.32 -86.59 -50.58
CA THR A 241 19.46 -85.42 -50.36
C THR A 241 20.18 -84.07 -50.54
N LEU A 242 21.49 -84.04 -50.29
CA LEU A 242 22.34 -82.83 -50.27
C LEU A 242 22.30 -82.01 -51.57
N LYS A 243 22.05 -82.68 -52.71
CA LYS A 243 22.07 -82.07 -54.05
C LYS A 243 20.76 -81.40 -54.44
N ASN A 244 19.64 -81.86 -53.86
CA ASN A 244 18.32 -81.26 -54.08
C ASN A 244 18.10 -80.06 -53.16
N THR A 245 18.51 -80.17 -51.89
CA THR A 245 18.49 -79.04 -50.94
C THR A 245 19.33 -77.87 -51.42
N LEU A 246 20.50 -78.12 -52.04
CA LEU A 246 21.34 -77.07 -52.64
C LEU A 246 20.60 -76.26 -53.73
N ASN A 247 19.80 -76.92 -54.57
CA ASN A 247 19.06 -76.27 -55.66
C ASN A 247 17.87 -75.45 -55.14
N ASP A 248 17.17 -75.91 -54.11
CA ASP A 248 16.08 -75.13 -53.51
C ASP A 248 16.61 -73.98 -52.66
N LEU A 249 17.77 -74.16 -52.00
CA LEU A 249 18.50 -73.07 -51.34
C LEU A 249 18.93 -71.99 -52.36
N ALA A 250 19.39 -72.37 -53.56
CA ALA A 250 19.74 -71.43 -54.61
C ALA A 250 18.53 -70.57 -55.07
N LYS A 251 17.35 -71.17 -55.24
CA LYS A 251 16.11 -70.43 -55.58
C LYS A 251 15.66 -69.53 -54.44
N GLN A 252 15.74 -69.99 -53.19
CA GLN A 252 15.41 -69.17 -52.02
C GLN A 252 16.36 -67.96 -51.89
N LEU A 253 17.65 -68.15 -52.14
CA LEU A 253 18.63 -67.06 -52.19
C LEU A 253 18.33 -66.04 -53.30
N GLU A 254 17.80 -66.47 -54.45
CA GLU A 254 17.39 -65.58 -55.53
C GLU A 254 16.11 -64.80 -55.19
N LEU A 255 15.12 -65.46 -54.57
CA LEU A 255 13.90 -64.81 -54.06
C LEU A 255 14.23 -63.75 -52.98
N ILE A 256 15.06 -64.11 -51.99
CA ILE A 256 15.51 -63.22 -50.92
C ILE A 256 16.31 -62.04 -51.49
N LYS A 257 17.16 -62.26 -52.51
CA LYS A 257 17.85 -61.15 -53.21
C LYS A 257 16.87 -60.18 -53.86
N LYS A 258 15.78 -60.68 -54.45
CA LYS A 258 14.74 -59.83 -55.05
C LYS A 258 13.98 -59.04 -53.98
N GLU A 259 13.50 -59.71 -52.94
CA GLU A 259 12.81 -59.06 -51.81
C GLU A 259 13.70 -58.00 -51.15
N LYS A 260 14.99 -58.30 -50.93
CA LYS A 260 15.93 -57.33 -50.33
C LYS A 260 16.28 -56.18 -51.27
N ALA A 261 16.20 -56.36 -52.59
CA ALA A 261 16.30 -55.26 -53.55
C ALA A 261 15.04 -54.36 -53.53
N GLU A 262 13.85 -54.95 -53.37
CA GLU A 262 12.59 -54.23 -53.21
C GLU A 262 12.54 -53.47 -51.87
N ASP A 263 12.89 -54.11 -50.75
CA ASP A 263 13.05 -53.48 -49.42
C ASP A 263 14.00 -52.28 -49.47
N LEU A 264 15.18 -52.46 -50.09
CA LEU A 264 16.20 -51.42 -50.19
C LEU A 264 15.79 -50.28 -51.13
N SER A 265 14.87 -50.52 -52.07
CA SER A 265 14.22 -49.47 -52.87
C SER A 265 13.22 -48.67 -52.04
N VAL A 266 12.37 -49.36 -51.24
CA VAL A 266 11.40 -48.71 -50.35
C VAL A 266 12.09 -47.89 -49.26
N GLU A 267 13.13 -48.42 -48.63
CA GLU A 267 13.86 -47.69 -47.59
C GLU A 267 14.65 -46.51 -48.17
N LYS A 268 15.16 -46.60 -49.40
CA LYS A 268 15.69 -45.42 -50.13
C LYS A 268 14.62 -44.35 -50.35
N GLN A 269 13.41 -44.72 -50.79
CA GLN A 269 12.32 -43.76 -50.94
C GLN A 269 11.90 -43.14 -49.60
N ARG A 270 11.96 -43.91 -48.51
CA ARG A 270 11.69 -43.43 -47.15
C ARG A 270 12.76 -42.46 -46.66
N ALA A 271 14.03 -42.78 -46.92
CA ALA A 271 15.18 -41.92 -46.62
C ALA A 271 15.09 -40.59 -47.38
N ASN A 272 14.83 -40.63 -48.69
CA ASN A 272 14.66 -39.41 -49.49
C ASN A 272 13.51 -38.52 -48.96
N LYS A 273 12.35 -39.11 -48.63
CA LYS A 273 11.23 -38.37 -48.02
C LYS A 273 11.60 -37.78 -46.66
N ALA A 274 12.39 -38.48 -45.84
CA ALA A 274 12.89 -37.95 -44.58
C ALA A 274 13.88 -36.80 -44.81
N GLU A 275 14.75 -36.89 -45.81
CA GLU A 275 15.70 -35.84 -46.20
C GLU A 275 14.97 -34.57 -46.69
N ASP A 276 13.94 -34.71 -47.51
CA ASP A 276 13.12 -33.58 -47.99
C ASP A 276 12.37 -32.89 -46.83
N MET A 277 11.83 -33.67 -45.88
CA MET A 277 11.21 -33.12 -44.67
C MET A 277 12.23 -32.42 -43.75
N LEU A 278 13.47 -32.92 -43.68
CA LEU A 278 14.56 -32.27 -42.95
C LEU A 278 14.99 -30.96 -43.62
N LYS A 279 15.12 -30.93 -44.95
CA LYS A 279 15.41 -29.69 -45.71
C LYS A 279 14.34 -28.63 -45.52
N LEU A 280 13.06 -29.02 -45.58
CA LEU A 280 11.94 -28.10 -45.31
C LEU A 280 12.00 -27.57 -43.86
N ARG A 281 12.35 -28.44 -42.90
CA ARG A 281 12.49 -28.04 -41.50
C ARG A 281 13.66 -27.06 -41.30
N GLN A 282 14.81 -27.34 -41.91
CA GLN A 282 15.98 -26.46 -41.90
C GLN A 282 15.64 -25.08 -42.46
N GLN A 283 14.96 -24.99 -43.61
CA GLN A 283 14.54 -23.70 -44.18
C GLN A 283 13.58 -22.90 -43.28
N LEU A 284 12.75 -23.56 -42.48
CA LEU A 284 11.87 -22.89 -41.52
C LEU A 284 12.65 -22.42 -40.28
N ASP A 285 13.55 -23.24 -39.77
CA ASP A 285 14.40 -22.88 -38.63
C ASP A 285 15.41 -21.77 -39.04
N GLU A 286 15.97 -21.80 -40.25
CA GLU A 286 16.81 -20.72 -40.83
C GLU A 286 16.06 -19.39 -40.96
N LYS A 287 14.84 -19.39 -41.47
CA LYS A 287 13.99 -18.17 -41.53
C LYS A 287 13.74 -17.60 -40.14
N ARG A 288 13.42 -18.47 -39.18
CA ARG A 288 13.23 -18.07 -37.79
C ARG A 288 14.51 -17.52 -37.16
N ILE A 289 15.68 -18.09 -37.47
CA ILE A 289 16.97 -17.56 -37.03
C ILE A 289 17.20 -16.18 -37.63
N ALA A 290 16.97 -15.98 -38.93
CA ALA A 290 17.09 -14.67 -39.57
C ALA A 290 16.13 -13.60 -38.99
N GLU A 291 14.89 -13.98 -38.66
CA GLU A 291 13.93 -13.10 -37.95
C GLU A 291 14.42 -12.74 -36.54
N LEU A 292 15.01 -13.69 -35.81
CA LEU A 292 15.59 -13.46 -34.49
C LEU A 292 16.87 -12.61 -34.57
N GLU A 293 17.73 -12.83 -35.56
CA GLU A 293 18.93 -12.02 -35.82
C GLU A 293 18.57 -10.58 -36.17
N LEU A 294 17.55 -10.37 -37.02
CA LEU A 294 17.00 -9.05 -37.30
C LEU A 294 16.52 -8.37 -36.01
N ARG A 295 15.73 -9.08 -35.20
CA ARG A 295 15.21 -8.52 -33.93
C ARG A 295 16.31 -8.24 -32.90
N ILE A 296 17.37 -9.06 -32.88
CA ILE A 296 18.57 -8.79 -32.07
C ILE A 296 19.28 -7.54 -32.58
N SER A 297 19.44 -7.38 -33.90
CA SER A 297 20.03 -6.17 -34.51
C SER A 297 19.24 -4.91 -34.16
N GLU A 298 17.91 -4.95 -34.25
CA GLU A 298 17.04 -3.83 -33.83
C GLU A 298 17.24 -3.49 -32.35
N LEU A 299 17.31 -4.50 -31.48
CA LEU A 299 17.55 -4.29 -30.04
C LEU A 299 18.97 -3.76 -29.77
N SER A 300 19.99 -4.23 -30.50
CA SER A 300 21.36 -3.72 -30.40
C SER A 300 21.48 -2.27 -30.88
N GLU A 301 20.75 -1.87 -31.93
CA GLU A 301 20.68 -0.48 -32.37
C GLU A 301 20.01 0.40 -31.32
N VAL A 302 18.87 -0.03 -30.77
CA VAL A 302 18.16 0.70 -29.70
C VAL A 302 19.02 0.85 -28.45
N VAL A 303 19.71 -0.22 -28.00
CA VAL A 303 20.65 -0.16 -26.86
C VAL A 303 21.82 0.77 -27.18
N GLY A 304 22.40 0.70 -28.38
CA GLY A 304 23.47 1.60 -28.81
C GLY A 304 23.05 3.07 -28.82
N ASN A 305 21.80 3.37 -29.18
CA ASN A 305 21.22 4.72 -29.11
C ASN A 305 21.03 5.19 -27.66
N TYR A 306 20.58 4.31 -26.74
CA TYR A 306 20.53 4.62 -25.32
C TYR A 306 21.91 4.85 -24.70
N ASP A 307 22.91 4.04 -25.07
CA ASP A 307 24.30 4.22 -24.61
C ASP A 307 24.91 5.54 -25.11
N GLN A 308 24.59 5.96 -26.35
CA GLN A 308 25.01 7.27 -26.88
C GLN A 308 24.38 8.43 -26.08
N ILE A 309 23.08 8.36 -25.78
CA ILE A 309 22.39 9.37 -24.96
C ILE A 309 22.99 9.40 -23.55
N HIS A 310 23.21 8.23 -22.94
CA HIS A 310 23.82 8.13 -21.62
C HIS A 310 25.27 8.68 -21.59
N GLN A 311 26.06 8.51 -22.66
CA GLN A 311 27.37 9.16 -22.79
C GLN A 311 27.25 10.69 -22.91
N GLN A 312 26.24 11.21 -23.63
CA GLN A 312 25.97 12.65 -23.70
C GLN A 312 25.57 13.20 -22.32
N ASP A 313 24.68 12.52 -21.61
CA ASP A 313 24.28 12.87 -20.24
C ASP A 313 25.48 12.84 -19.28
N GLN A 314 26.35 11.83 -19.37
CA GLN A 314 27.59 11.79 -18.59
C GLN A 314 28.52 12.96 -18.91
N GLN A 315 28.67 13.36 -20.17
CA GLN A 315 29.45 14.54 -20.55
C GLN A 315 28.85 15.82 -19.97
N ILE A 316 27.53 15.98 -20.00
CA ILE A 316 26.81 17.12 -19.39
C ILE A 316 27.01 17.11 -17.86
N ILE A 317 26.88 15.95 -17.21
CA ILE A 317 27.13 15.81 -15.77
C ILE A 317 28.58 16.17 -15.41
N CYS A 318 29.56 15.77 -16.22
CA CYS A 318 30.96 16.17 -16.03
C CYS A 318 31.14 17.70 -16.15
N GLN A 319 30.56 18.34 -17.19
CA GLN A 319 30.60 19.79 -17.34
C GLN A 319 29.91 20.53 -16.16
N LEU A 320 28.80 19.98 -15.65
CA LEU A 320 28.11 20.51 -14.47
C LEU A 320 28.92 20.31 -13.19
N ARG A 321 29.65 19.20 -13.05
CA ARG A 321 30.58 18.97 -11.93
C ARG A 321 31.76 19.93 -11.98
N GLU A 322 32.40 20.12 -13.12
CA GLU A 322 33.46 21.12 -13.32
C GLU A 322 32.94 22.55 -13.05
N ARG A 323 31.70 22.85 -13.45
CA ARG A 323 31.02 24.11 -13.12
C ARG A 323 30.78 24.29 -11.61
N LEU A 324 30.45 23.21 -10.89
CA LEU A 324 30.28 23.23 -9.43
C LEU A 324 31.62 23.32 -8.71
N GLU A 325 32.65 22.60 -9.16
CA GLU A 325 34.00 22.64 -8.61
C GLU A 325 34.61 24.04 -8.77
N THR A 326 34.54 24.63 -9.98
CA THR A 326 34.95 26.03 -10.22
C THR A 326 34.07 27.08 -9.55
N LEU A 327 32.94 26.71 -8.94
CA LEU A 327 32.14 27.56 -8.03
C LEU A 327 32.51 27.32 -6.55
N ASN A 328 32.91 26.10 -6.19
CA ASN A 328 33.41 25.74 -4.87
C ASN A 328 34.78 26.36 -4.60
N ASP A 329 35.69 26.33 -5.59
CA ASP A 329 36.99 27.02 -5.54
C ASP A 329 36.85 28.54 -5.36
N LYS A 330 35.75 29.12 -5.85
CA LYS A 330 35.41 30.54 -5.66
C LYS A 330 34.81 30.84 -4.27
N ASN A 331 34.51 29.82 -3.47
CA ASN A 331 34.03 29.91 -2.08
C ASN A 331 34.90 29.08 -1.11
N PRO A 332 36.21 29.37 -0.96
CA PRO A 332 37.16 28.53 -0.23
C PRO A 332 37.07 28.69 1.31
N SER A 333 35.87 28.77 1.88
CA SER A 333 35.67 29.11 3.30
C SER A 333 35.62 27.90 4.26
N TYR A 334 35.62 26.65 3.76
CA TYR A 334 35.30 25.47 4.57
C TYR A 334 36.33 24.33 4.57
N HIS A 335 37.37 24.34 3.71
CA HIS A 335 38.31 23.21 3.56
C HIS A 335 39.69 23.38 4.25
N SER A 336 39.88 24.40 5.11
CA SER A 336 41.17 24.61 5.77
C SER A 336 41.42 23.73 7.01
N ASP A 337 40.38 23.11 7.58
CA ASP A 337 40.48 22.48 8.91
C ASP A 337 40.52 20.95 8.88
N GLU A 338 39.94 20.29 7.87
CA GLU A 338 39.98 18.82 7.73
C GLU A 338 41.42 18.29 7.53
N LYS A 339 42.27 19.01 6.76
CA LYS A 339 43.65 18.57 6.48
C LYS A 339 44.52 18.46 7.74
N LYS A 340 44.27 19.29 8.76
CA LYS A 340 45.02 19.29 10.04
C LYS A 340 44.69 18.07 10.91
N ILE A 341 43.51 17.47 10.72
CA ILE A 341 43.05 16.31 11.50
C ILE A 341 43.75 15.04 11.02
N ILE A 342 43.89 14.88 9.70
CA ILE A 342 44.52 13.71 9.07
C ILE A 342 46.01 13.61 9.45
N GLU A 343 46.74 14.73 9.47
CA GLU A 343 48.16 14.76 9.86
C GLU A 343 48.42 14.32 11.32
N LEU A 344 47.41 14.44 12.21
CA LEU A 344 47.51 13.99 13.60
C LEU A 344 47.30 12.48 13.73
N GLU A 345 46.39 11.88 12.96
CA GLU A 345 46.17 10.42 12.97
C GLU A 345 47.42 9.65 12.50
N GLU A 346 48.10 10.12 11.46
CA GLU A 346 49.31 9.46 10.94
C GLU A 346 50.47 9.45 11.95
N GLN A 347 50.56 10.44 12.84
CA GLN A 347 51.58 10.49 13.88
C GLN A 347 51.30 9.46 14.98
N ILE A 348 50.03 9.26 15.36
CA ILE A 348 49.61 8.28 16.35
C ILE A 348 49.88 6.84 15.84
N VAL A 349 49.62 6.56 14.56
CA VAL A 349 49.90 5.25 13.94
C VAL A 349 51.41 4.93 13.94
N ARG A 350 52.26 5.92 13.62
CA ARG A 350 53.73 5.75 13.64
C ARG A 350 54.27 5.41 15.03
N LEU A 351 53.79 6.09 16.07
CA LEU A 351 54.18 5.80 17.47
C LEU A 351 53.76 4.39 17.91
N LYS A 352 52.57 3.94 17.49
CA LYS A 352 52.06 2.58 17.78
C LYS A 352 52.87 1.47 17.08
N SER A 353 53.37 1.73 15.87
CA SER A 353 54.24 0.81 15.11
C SER A 353 55.58 0.58 15.81
N LEU A 354 56.25 1.67 16.21
CA LEU A 354 57.55 1.62 16.90
C LEU A 354 57.49 0.80 18.19
N LEU A 355 56.45 1.02 19.01
CA LEU A 355 56.25 0.28 20.26
C LEU A 355 56.18 -1.25 20.04
N LYS A 356 55.52 -1.68 18.96
CA LYS A 356 55.31 -3.10 18.62
C LYS A 356 56.57 -3.76 18.04
N SER A 357 57.41 -2.98 17.34
CA SER A 357 58.68 -3.47 16.78
C SER A 357 59.77 -3.73 17.85
N SER A 358 59.66 -3.10 19.02
CA SER A 358 60.66 -3.18 20.07
C SER A 358 60.48 -4.38 21.01
N SER A 359 59.35 -5.10 20.97
CA SER A 359 59.04 -6.20 21.89
C SER A 359 59.39 -7.61 21.37
N VAL A 360 59.96 -7.73 20.16
CA VAL A 360 60.14 -9.03 19.47
C VAL A 360 61.62 -9.34 19.17
N LYS A 361 62.56 -8.51 19.60
CA LYS A 361 64.01 -8.72 19.37
C LYS A 361 64.70 -9.50 20.49
N SER A 362 64.29 -10.75 20.71
CA SER A 362 65.02 -11.71 21.54
C SER A 362 64.86 -13.14 21.02
N GLN A 363 66.00 -13.81 20.75
CA GLN A 363 66.22 -15.24 20.44
C GLN A 363 66.32 -15.71 18.95
N THR A 364 67.53 -15.52 18.38
CA THR A 364 68.48 -16.53 17.81
C THR A 364 68.18 -17.47 16.61
N GLU A 365 69.22 -17.62 15.75
CA GLU A 365 69.44 -18.51 14.57
C GLU A 365 70.02 -19.92 15.00
N ILE A 366 70.37 -20.96 14.19
CA ILE A 366 71.31 -21.15 13.04
C ILE A 366 71.06 -22.54 12.31
N LEU A 367 71.68 -22.79 11.13
CA LEU A 367 71.63 -23.96 10.19
C LEU A 367 72.73 -25.06 10.38
N ASP A 368 72.67 -26.21 9.67
CA ASP A 368 73.85 -26.91 9.04
C ASP A 368 73.53 -28.14 8.12
N ILE A 369 74.51 -28.59 7.28
CA ILE A 369 74.48 -29.72 6.30
C ILE A 369 75.92 -30.34 6.16
N GLU A 370 76.09 -31.66 5.90
CA GLU A 370 77.04 -32.29 4.92
C GLU A 370 77.38 -33.80 5.14
N ASP A 371 77.92 -34.47 4.12
CA ASP A 371 78.00 -35.94 3.96
C ASP A 371 79.23 -36.41 3.12
N ASN A 372 79.57 -37.73 3.13
CA ASN A 372 80.59 -38.50 2.36
C ASN A 372 82.02 -38.72 2.94
N PHE A 373 82.55 -39.96 2.81
CA PHE A 373 83.56 -40.36 1.78
C PHE A 373 83.96 -41.85 1.85
N LYS A 374 84.95 -42.26 1.03
CA LYS A 374 85.32 -43.64 0.66
C LYS A 374 86.85 -43.91 0.80
N GLU A 375 87.53 -44.94 0.25
CA GLU A 375 87.23 -46.20 -0.50
C GLU A 375 88.44 -47.15 -0.31
N ASP A 376 88.32 -48.50 -0.28
CA ASP A 376 89.51 -49.34 -0.50
C ASP A 376 89.28 -50.78 -1.04
N THR A 377 90.12 -51.21 -1.99
CA THR A 377 89.67 -52.07 -3.10
C THR A 377 90.25 -53.49 -3.16
N LYS A 378 91.10 -53.91 -2.20
CA LYS A 378 91.75 -55.24 -2.22
C LYS A 378 91.33 -56.21 -1.11
N LEU A 379 90.89 -55.69 0.03
CA LEU A 379 90.02 -56.48 0.93
C LEU A 379 88.71 -56.81 0.21
N LEU A 380 88.28 -55.93 -0.71
CA LEU A 380 87.01 -56.00 -1.41
C LEU A 380 86.79 -57.31 -2.16
N LEU A 381 87.79 -57.96 -2.78
CA LEU A 381 87.56 -59.19 -3.56
C LEU A 381 87.26 -60.43 -2.69
N CYS A 382 88.11 -60.73 -1.71
CA CYS A 382 87.84 -61.81 -0.74
C CYS A 382 86.63 -61.49 0.15
N GLN A 383 86.41 -60.20 0.46
CA GLN A 383 85.19 -59.75 1.14
C GLN A 383 83.96 -59.78 0.23
N THR A 384 84.07 -59.66 -1.10
CA THR A 384 82.94 -59.83 -2.03
C THR A 384 82.62 -61.30 -2.24
N GLU A 385 83.60 -62.20 -2.29
CA GLU A 385 83.33 -63.64 -2.35
C GLU A 385 82.71 -64.12 -1.03
N TYR A 386 83.24 -63.69 0.12
CA TYR A 386 82.62 -63.96 1.43
C TYR A 386 81.26 -63.29 1.60
N LYS A 387 81.07 -62.05 1.10
CA LYS A 387 79.74 -61.40 1.06
C LYS A 387 78.80 -62.16 0.14
N GLN A 388 79.19 -62.51 -1.09
CA GLN A 388 78.37 -63.29 -2.03
C GLN A 388 77.97 -64.64 -1.45
N LEU A 389 78.89 -65.38 -0.82
CA LEU A 389 78.56 -66.66 -0.19
C LEU A 389 77.66 -66.48 1.05
N LYS A 390 77.84 -65.39 1.80
CA LYS A 390 76.97 -65.01 2.93
C LYS A 390 75.61 -64.48 2.47
N ASP A 391 75.55 -63.80 1.33
CA ASP A 391 74.35 -63.26 0.71
C ASP A 391 73.56 -64.38 0.04
N GLU A 392 74.22 -65.36 -0.58
CA GLU A 392 73.62 -66.63 -1.03
C GLU A 392 73.11 -67.46 0.13
N PHE A 393 73.86 -67.56 1.25
CA PHE A 393 73.40 -68.24 2.46
C PHE A 393 72.25 -67.51 3.14
N GLU A 394 72.28 -66.18 3.23
CA GLU A 394 71.14 -65.38 3.72
C GLU A 394 69.95 -65.46 2.75
N LEU A 395 70.15 -65.46 1.42
CA LEU A 395 69.09 -65.68 0.43
C LEU A 395 68.50 -67.09 0.53
N TYR A 396 69.31 -68.10 0.80
CA TYR A 396 68.86 -69.48 1.03
C TYR A 396 68.06 -69.58 2.33
N LYS A 397 68.57 -68.99 3.42
CA LYS A 397 67.89 -68.86 4.72
C LYS A 397 66.58 -68.07 4.61
N LYS A 398 66.54 -67.01 3.81
CA LYS A 398 65.35 -66.17 3.52
C LYS A 398 64.35 -66.91 2.65
N LYS A 399 64.79 -67.73 1.67
CA LYS A 399 63.93 -68.66 0.92
C LYS A 399 63.36 -69.77 1.83
N GLN A 400 64.17 -70.32 2.73
CA GLN A 400 63.76 -71.37 3.66
C GLN A 400 62.73 -70.84 4.69
N SER A 401 62.93 -69.62 5.22
CA SER A 401 61.98 -68.99 6.15
C SER A 401 60.68 -68.53 5.46
N LEU A 402 60.74 -68.09 4.20
CA LEU A 402 59.54 -67.83 3.37
C LEU A 402 58.76 -69.09 2.99
N SER A 403 59.35 -70.29 3.10
CA SER A 403 58.72 -71.57 2.74
C SER A 403 58.10 -72.32 3.93
N SER A 404 58.29 -71.87 5.17
CA SER A 404 57.92 -72.64 6.37
C SER A 404 56.68 -72.13 7.13
N HIS A 405 56.07 -71.03 6.70
CA HIS A 405 54.85 -70.48 7.31
C HIS A 405 53.84 -69.97 6.26
N PRO A 406 52.97 -70.83 5.71
CA PRO A 406 51.70 -70.35 5.17
C PRO A 406 50.83 -69.76 6.31
N SER A 407 50.15 -68.64 6.03
CA SER A 407 48.97 -68.11 6.76
C SER A 407 49.09 -67.23 8.03
N LYS A 408 50.25 -66.63 8.37
CA LYS A 408 50.30 -65.55 9.40
C LYS A 408 50.35 -64.13 8.84
N ASP A 409 51.41 -63.73 8.14
CA ASP A 409 51.60 -62.33 7.71
C ASP A 409 50.42 -61.75 6.89
N LYS A 410 49.79 -62.57 6.02
CA LYS A 410 48.58 -62.15 5.27
C LYS A 410 47.34 -61.95 6.17
N ASN A 411 47.22 -62.72 7.25
CA ASN A 411 46.16 -62.51 8.24
C ASN A 411 46.44 -61.26 9.06
N ASP A 412 47.70 -60.98 9.40
CA ASP A 412 48.07 -59.78 10.15
C ASP A 412 47.88 -58.50 9.31
N GLU A 413 48.19 -58.53 8.00
CA GLU A 413 47.89 -57.43 7.07
C GLU A 413 46.38 -57.21 6.88
N LEU A 414 45.59 -58.28 6.81
CA LEU A 414 44.12 -58.21 6.77
C LEU A 414 43.54 -57.68 8.10
N LEU A 415 44.09 -58.12 9.25
CA LEU A 415 43.71 -57.62 10.58
C LEU A 415 44.01 -56.13 10.71
N GLN A 416 45.16 -55.67 10.22
CA GLN A 416 45.52 -54.25 10.23
C GLN A 416 44.55 -53.41 9.38
N LYS A 417 44.22 -53.87 8.17
CA LYS A 417 43.18 -53.25 7.32
C LYS A 417 41.81 -53.24 7.98
N ILE A 418 41.42 -54.32 8.67
CA ILE A 418 40.16 -54.37 9.44
C ILE A 418 40.17 -53.36 10.61
N VAL A 419 41.30 -53.18 11.30
CA VAL A 419 41.44 -52.17 12.37
C VAL A 419 41.38 -50.74 11.81
N GLU A 420 41.98 -50.49 10.64
CA GLU A 420 41.88 -49.20 9.95
C GLU A 420 40.45 -48.89 9.48
N TYR A 421 39.76 -49.87 8.90
CA TYR A 421 38.35 -49.72 8.53
C TYR A 421 37.44 -49.51 9.74
N LYS A 422 37.68 -50.21 10.87
CA LYS A 422 36.96 -49.94 12.13
C LYS A 422 37.17 -48.52 12.62
N LYS A 423 38.42 -48.04 12.73
CA LYS A 423 38.69 -46.63 13.10
C LYS A 423 38.01 -45.63 12.16
N LYS A 424 37.90 -45.95 10.87
CA LYS A 424 37.19 -45.09 9.91
C LYS A 424 35.68 -45.16 10.07
N ILE A 425 35.11 -46.30 10.42
CA ILE A 425 33.70 -46.46 10.81
C ILE A 425 33.43 -45.65 12.09
N ASP A 426 34.21 -45.86 13.16
CA ASP A 426 34.08 -45.13 14.44
C ASP A 426 34.13 -43.60 14.24
N TYR A 427 35.03 -43.11 13.36
CA TYR A 427 35.12 -41.70 12.99
C TYR A 427 33.90 -41.20 12.20
N LEU A 428 33.40 -41.98 11.24
CA LEU A 428 32.21 -41.64 10.46
C LEU A 428 30.93 -41.67 11.31
N GLU A 429 30.84 -42.61 12.25
CA GLU A 429 29.75 -42.68 13.24
C GLU A 429 29.76 -41.45 14.14
N SER A 430 30.90 -41.10 14.75
CA SER A 430 31.02 -39.89 15.57
C SER A 430 30.76 -38.59 14.77
N ASN A 431 31.20 -38.52 13.51
CA ASN A 431 30.90 -37.38 12.64
C ASN A 431 29.40 -37.31 12.28
N ASN A 432 28.74 -38.45 12.05
CA ASN A 432 27.29 -38.49 11.84
C ASN A 432 26.52 -38.08 13.10
N GLU A 433 26.94 -38.51 14.29
CA GLU A 433 26.35 -38.05 15.57
C GLU A 433 26.49 -36.53 15.75
N GLN A 434 27.64 -35.96 15.42
CA GLN A 434 27.86 -34.50 15.47
C GLN A 434 26.98 -33.74 14.47
N LEU A 435 26.83 -34.25 13.23
CA LEU A 435 25.93 -33.67 12.22
C LEU A 435 24.46 -33.76 12.64
N VAL A 436 24.02 -34.89 13.19
CA VAL A 436 22.66 -35.06 13.73
C VAL A 436 22.42 -34.10 14.90
N LEU A 437 23.40 -33.94 15.81
CA LEU A 437 23.28 -33.00 16.93
C LEU A 437 23.18 -31.54 16.42
N LYS A 438 23.98 -31.17 15.41
CA LYS A 438 23.93 -29.85 14.80
C LYS A 438 22.57 -29.59 14.14
N ASN A 439 22.09 -30.51 13.30
CA ASN A 439 20.77 -30.39 12.66
C ASN A 439 19.65 -30.26 13.69
N ASN A 440 19.68 -31.05 14.77
CA ASN A 440 18.71 -30.97 15.88
C ASN A 440 18.75 -29.65 16.66
N LEU A 441 19.87 -28.91 16.64
CA LEU A 441 19.98 -27.58 17.23
C LEU A 441 19.43 -26.51 16.27
N GLU A 442 19.78 -26.60 14.98
CA GLU A 442 19.27 -25.71 13.93
C GLU A 442 17.74 -25.85 13.79
N GLU A 443 17.19 -27.07 13.81
CA GLU A 443 15.74 -27.32 13.82
C GLU A 443 15.04 -26.67 15.02
N LYS A 444 15.66 -26.69 16.22
CA LYS A 444 15.11 -26.03 17.42
C LYS A 444 15.11 -24.51 17.31
N GLU A 445 16.14 -23.91 16.71
CA GLU A 445 16.14 -22.46 16.44
C GLU A 445 15.12 -22.10 15.35
N HIS A 446 14.98 -22.89 14.29
CA HIS A 446 13.93 -22.70 13.29
C HIS A 446 12.52 -22.82 13.90
N LEU A 447 12.27 -23.81 14.77
CA LEU A 447 11.01 -23.94 15.51
C LEU A 447 10.72 -22.72 16.40
N ARG A 448 11.75 -22.16 17.05
CA ARG A 448 11.60 -20.90 17.81
C ARG A 448 11.24 -19.74 16.92
N ILE A 449 11.94 -19.55 15.80
CA ILE A 449 11.68 -18.46 14.84
C ILE A 449 10.28 -18.59 14.23
N VAL A 450 9.85 -19.80 13.86
CA VAL A 450 8.47 -20.05 13.40
C VAL A 450 7.47 -19.69 14.50
N SER A 451 7.71 -20.08 15.76
CA SER A 451 6.81 -19.74 16.86
C SER A 451 6.71 -18.23 17.15
N THR A 452 7.81 -17.48 17.02
CA THR A 452 7.80 -16.02 17.23
C THR A 452 7.14 -15.29 16.07
N LEU A 453 7.41 -15.70 14.82
CA LEU A 453 6.73 -15.19 13.63
C LEU A 453 5.22 -15.48 13.68
N GLN A 454 4.81 -16.67 14.13
CA GLN A 454 3.40 -17.03 14.25
C GLN A 454 2.69 -16.16 15.30
N ILE A 455 3.33 -15.86 16.44
CA ILE A 455 2.82 -14.92 17.45
C ILE A 455 2.77 -13.47 16.94
N GLN A 456 3.71 -13.05 16.09
CA GLN A 456 3.68 -11.74 15.45
C GLN A 456 2.54 -11.64 14.44
N PHE A 457 2.31 -12.70 13.64
CA PHE A 457 1.23 -12.75 12.66
C PHE A 457 -0.15 -12.65 13.31
N THR A 458 -0.42 -13.42 14.37
CA THR A 458 -1.70 -13.36 15.09
C THR A 458 -1.94 -11.98 15.72
N LYS A 459 -0.89 -11.30 16.22
CA LYS A 459 -1.02 -9.93 16.74
C LYS A 459 -1.36 -8.92 15.64
N LEU A 460 -0.72 -9.05 14.48
CA LEU A 460 -1.02 -8.20 13.32
C LEU A 460 -2.47 -8.41 12.84
N GLU A 461 -2.95 -9.65 12.81
CA GLU A 461 -4.36 -9.98 12.51
C GLU A 461 -5.31 -9.36 13.55
N GLU A 462 -5.02 -9.47 14.85
CA GLU A 462 -5.79 -8.85 15.92
C GLU A 462 -5.84 -7.31 15.80
N ASP A 463 -4.71 -6.66 15.53
CA ASP A 463 -4.63 -5.20 15.35
C ASP A 463 -5.40 -4.74 14.09
N CYS A 464 -5.29 -5.47 12.98
CA CYS A 464 -6.07 -5.21 11.77
C CYS A 464 -7.59 -5.37 12.02
N LEU A 465 -8.01 -6.41 12.74
CA LEU A 465 -9.41 -6.63 13.10
C LEU A 465 -9.94 -5.50 14.01
N GLN A 466 -9.18 -5.11 15.03
CA GLN A 466 -9.51 -3.97 15.89
C GLN A 466 -9.63 -2.67 15.09
N LYS A 467 -8.74 -2.42 14.12
CA LYS A 467 -8.81 -1.21 13.28
C LYS A 467 -10.05 -1.20 12.39
N ILE A 468 -10.42 -2.35 11.83
CA ILE A 468 -11.66 -2.53 11.06
C ILE A 468 -12.89 -2.28 11.95
N GLU A 469 -12.89 -2.77 13.19
CA GLU A 469 -14.00 -2.54 14.13
C GLU A 469 -14.12 -1.07 14.54
N GLN A 470 -13.00 -0.38 14.82
CA GLN A 470 -12.99 1.06 15.08
C GLN A 470 -13.59 1.85 13.92
N LEU A 471 -13.19 1.57 12.67
CA LEU A 471 -13.73 2.23 11.48
C LEU A 471 -15.22 1.93 11.29
N LYS A 472 -15.68 0.69 11.52
CA LYS A 472 -17.11 0.35 11.49
C LYS A 472 -17.92 1.17 12.51
N VAL A 473 -17.42 1.31 13.74
CA VAL A 473 -18.07 2.10 14.79
C VAL A 473 -18.09 3.59 14.44
N GLU A 474 -17.04 4.12 13.81
CA GLU A 474 -16.99 5.50 13.31
C GLU A 474 -18.00 5.75 12.18
N HIS A 475 -18.05 4.87 11.17
CA HIS A 475 -19.03 4.97 10.09
C HIS A 475 -20.47 4.87 10.58
N LEU A 476 -20.77 3.99 11.53
CA LEU A 476 -22.11 3.90 12.14
C LEU A 476 -22.52 5.19 12.85
N LYS A 477 -21.60 5.84 13.59
CA LYS A 477 -21.84 7.15 14.20
C LYS A 477 -22.09 8.25 13.16
N ASN A 478 -21.32 8.26 12.08
CA ASN A 478 -21.48 9.24 11.00
C ASN A 478 -22.84 9.07 10.28
N ILE A 479 -23.29 7.82 10.09
CA ILE A 479 -24.64 7.52 9.58
C ILE A 479 -25.71 8.03 10.55
N GLU A 480 -25.58 7.77 11.87
CA GLU A 480 -26.54 8.27 12.87
C GLU A 480 -26.62 9.82 12.89
N LEU A 481 -25.49 10.51 12.71
CA LEU A 481 -25.46 11.98 12.61
C LEU A 481 -26.21 12.47 11.37
N ILE A 482 -25.90 11.95 10.18
CA ILE A 482 -26.55 12.33 8.91
C ILE A 482 -28.06 12.03 8.95
N GLU A 483 -28.46 10.88 9.50
CA GLU A 483 -29.87 10.56 9.71
C GLU A 483 -30.58 11.57 10.64
N ASN A 484 -29.92 12.01 11.70
CA ASN A 484 -30.47 12.98 12.63
C ASN A 484 -30.60 14.38 12.00
N GLU A 485 -29.63 14.80 11.19
CA GLU A 485 -29.71 16.03 10.41
C GLU A 485 -30.85 15.96 9.38
N LEU A 486 -31.00 14.85 8.65
CA LEU A 486 -32.13 14.62 7.76
C LEU A 486 -33.48 14.64 8.50
N LYS A 487 -33.57 14.03 9.69
CA LYS A 487 -34.77 14.09 10.55
C LYS A 487 -35.09 15.54 10.96
N LYS A 488 -34.08 16.35 11.31
CA LYS A 488 -34.25 17.79 11.60
C LYS A 488 -34.66 18.59 10.36
N GLN A 489 -34.07 18.33 9.19
CA GLN A 489 -34.46 19.00 7.95
C GLN A 489 -35.92 18.69 7.61
N ARG A 490 -36.34 17.42 7.70
CA ARG A 490 -37.75 17.01 7.52
C ARG A 490 -38.70 17.75 8.46
N ILE A 491 -38.35 17.87 9.74
CA ILE A 491 -39.16 18.64 10.72
C ILE A 491 -39.24 20.11 10.29
N ARG A 492 -38.12 20.79 10.03
CA ARG A 492 -38.11 22.18 9.56
C ARG A 492 -38.93 22.39 8.27
N THR A 493 -38.91 21.44 7.33
CA THR A 493 -39.73 21.53 6.12
C THR A 493 -41.21 21.32 6.41
N LEU A 494 -41.58 20.48 7.38
CA LEU A 494 -42.97 20.31 7.82
C LEU A 494 -43.46 21.56 8.58
N ASP A 495 -42.64 22.13 9.46
CA ASP A 495 -42.96 23.37 10.17
C ASP A 495 -43.16 24.53 9.18
N LEU A 496 -42.27 24.68 8.19
CA LEU A 496 -42.40 25.69 7.13
C LEU A 496 -43.64 25.47 6.27
N LEU A 497 -43.97 24.22 5.93
CA LEU A 497 -45.22 23.91 5.21
C LEU A 497 -46.44 24.29 6.05
N ALA A 498 -46.47 23.96 7.35
CA ALA A 498 -47.55 24.36 8.25
C ALA A 498 -47.67 25.90 8.38
N GLU A 499 -46.56 26.63 8.42
CA GLU A 499 -46.59 28.11 8.35
C GLU A 499 -47.16 28.63 7.02
N LYS A 500 -46.85 27.97 5.89
CA LYS A 500 -47.43 28.30 4.59
C LYS A 500 -48.90 27.95 4.49
N ASP A 501 -49.34 26.83 5.05
CA ASP A 501 -50.75 26.44 5.10
C ASP A 501 -51.56 27.44 5.94
N ILE A 502 -51.05 27.86 7.11
CA ILE A 502 -51.66 28.93 7.93
C ILE A 502 -51.74 30.26 7.16
N GLU A 503 -50.70 30.64 6.41
CA GLU A 503 -50.74 31.87 5.61
C GLU A 503 -51.66 31.74 4.39
N ILE A 504 -51.75 30.57 3.76
CA ILE A 504 -52.73 30.27 2.71
C ILE A 504 -54.15 30.38 3.26
N ASP A 505 -54.42 29.86 4.46
CA ASP A 505 -55.74 29.94 5.08
C ASP A 505 -56.09 31.37 5.50
N ARG A 506 -55.14 32.17 6.02
CA ARG A 506 -55.33 33.63 6.21
C ARG A 506 -55.58 34.38 4.91
N LEU A 507 -54.90 34.01 3.83
CA LEU A 507 -55.11 34.62 2.51
C LEU A 507 -56.48 34.21 1.95
N ARG A 508 -56.95 32.98 2.19
CA ARG A 508 -58.32 32.53 1.90
C ARG A 508 -59.35 33.27 2.73
N GLU A 509 -59.15 33.43 4.04
CA GLU A 509 -60.02 34.23 4.91
C GLU A 509 -60.12 35.67 4.39
N LYS A 510 -58.98 36.32 4.09
CA LYS A 510 -58.96 37.65 3.46
C LYS A 510 -59.59 37.66 2.07
N GLN A 511 -59.48 36.59 1.28
CA GLN A 511 -60.18 36.47 0.00
C GLN A 511 -61.69 36.36 0.21
N TYR A 512 -62.17 35.58 1.17
CA TYR A 512 -63.58 35.51 1.54
C TYR A 512 -64.10 36.85 2.09
N GLU A 513 -63.33 37.56 2.92
CA GLU A 513 -63.67 38.93 3.38
C GLU A 513 -63.73 39.92 2.20
N ASN A 514 -62.75 39.87 1.28
CA ASN A 514 -62.78 40.70 0.08
C ASN A 514 -63.92 40.32 -0.87
N GLU A 515 -64.24 39.04 -1.02
CA GLU A 515 -65.36 38.57 -1.86
C GLU A 515 -66.72 38.95 -1.25
N TYR A 516 -66.82 38.92 0.08
CA TYR A 516 -67.98 39.44 0.83
C TYR A 516 -68.13 40.96 0.71
N LEU A 517 -67.01 41.71 0.69
CA LEU A 517 -66.99 43.15 0.41
C LEU A 517 -67.32 43.47 -1.07
N LEU A 518 -66.80 42.69 -2.03
CA LEU A 518 -67.10 42.85 -3.45
C LEU A 518 -68.58 42.52 -3.77
N GLN A 519 -69.21 41.59 -3.05
CA GLN A 519 -70.65 41.32 -3.16
C GLN A 519 -71.53 42.53 -2.81
N GLN A 520 -71.00 43.55 -2.12
CA GLN A 520 -71.72 44.80 -1.84
C GLN A 520 -71.59 45.86 -2.95
N THR A 521 -70.92 45.55 -4.06
CA THR A 521 -70.82 46.44 -5.23
C THR A 521 -71.39 45.79 -6.50
N PRO A 522 -72.11 46.53 -7.37
CA PRO A 522 -72.78 45.92 -8.52
C PRO A 522 -71.78 45.42 -9.56
N LYS A 523 -71.95 44.14 -9.92
CA LYS A 523 -71.15 43.37 -10.89
C LYS A 523 -70.73 44.18 -12.12
N SER A 524 -69.42 44.32 -12.31
CA SER A 524 -68.81 44.53 -13.62
C SER A 524 -67.90 43.34 -13.90
N GLN A 525 -68.33 42.47 -14.81
CA GLN A 525 -67.58 41.28 -15.21
C GLN A 525 -66.54 41.68 -16.27
N GLU A 526 -65.26 41.65 -15.92
CA GLU A 526 -64.19 41.47 -16.92
C GLU A 526 -63.35 40.24 -16.58
N VAL A 527 -63.40 39.26 -17.48
CA VAL A 527 -62.69 37.97 -17.34
C VAL A 527 -61.25 38.17 -17.81
N PHE A 528 -60.36 38.53 -16.88
CA PHE A 528 -58.94 38.64 -17.17
C PHE A 528 -58.31 37.25 -17.33
N LYS A 529 -58.18 36.78 -18.58
CA LYS A 529 -57.47 35.53 -18.89
C LYS A 529 -55.95 35.76 -18.81
N PHE A 530 -55.28 34.98 -17.96
CA PHE A 530 -53.81 34.88 -17.97
C PHE A 530 -53.31 34.19 -19.26
N PRO A 531 -52.34 34.77 -19.98
CA PRO A 531 -51.55 34.05 -20.98
C PRO A 531 -50.52 33.12 -20.33
N GLU A 532 -50.26 31.96 -20.94
CA GLU A 532 -49.29 30.96 -20.46
C GLU A 532 -47.86 31.52 -20.38
N PHE A 533 -47.24 31.30 -19.22
CA PHE A 533 -45.86 31.72 -18.94
C PHE A 533 -44.86 30.74 -19.59
N LYS A 534 -44.05 31.23 -20.55
CA LYS A 534 -42.88 30.49 -21.09
C LYS A 534 -41.59 31.15 -20.61
N GLU A 535 -41.07 30.63 -19.51
CA GLU A 535 -40.05 31.22 -18.62
C GLU A 535 -38.62 31.38 -19.20
N LYS A 536 -38.41 31.18 -20.51
CA LYS A 536 -37.07 31.13 -21.12
C LYS A 536 -36.69 32.29 -22.05
N SER A 537 -37.56 33.27 -22.26
CA SER A 537 -37.30 34.40 -23.17
C SER A 537 -37.39 35.80 -22.53
N VAL A 538 -37.73 35.90 -21.24
CA VAL A 538 -38.00 37.19 -20.58
C VAL A 538 -36.71 37.99 -20.32
N ILE A 539 -35.59 37.31 -20.03
CA ILE A 539 -34.34 37.97 -19.61
C ILE A 539 -33.61 38.62 -20.80
N ASP A 540 -33.46 37.91 -21.93
CA ASP A 540 -32.87 38.48 -23.15
C ASP A 540 -33.72 39.62 -23.73
N GLU A 541 -35.04 39.47 -23.70
CA GLU A 541 -35.97 40.50 -24.20
C GLU A 541 -35.98 41.75 -23.30
N MET A 542 -35.83 41.59 -21.97
CA MET A 542 -35.62 42.71 -21.04
C MET A 542 -34.25 43.38 -21.18
N LEU A 543 -33.19 42.63 -21.53
CA LEU A 543 -31.85 43.17 -21.76
C LEU A 543 -31.78 44.03 -23.03
N GLN A 544 -32.53 43.67 -24.08
CA GLN A 544 -32.55 44.41 -25.35
C GLN A 544 -33.52 45.60 -25.34
N ASN A 545 -34.68 45.50 -24.67
CA ASN A 545 -35.77 46.48 -24.81
C ASN A 545 -35.84 47.57 -23.72
N SER A 546 -34.90 47.65 -22.77
CA SER A 546 -34.96 48.63 -21.65
C SER A 546 -33.74 49.58 -21.58
N PRO A 547 -33.82 50.79 -22.17
CA PRO A 547 -32.75 51.78 -22.11
C PRO A 547 -32.60 52.47 -20.73
N THR A 548 -33.46 52.16 -19.75
CA THR A 548 -33.52 52.86 -18.44
C THR A 548 -32.88 52.10 -17.28
N MET A 549 -32.32 50.90 -17.50
CA MET A 549 -31.63 50.14 -16.44
C MET A 549 -30.20 50.64 -16.18
N SER A 550 -29.91 50.96 -14.90
CA SER A 550 -28.59 51.44 -14.49
C SER A 550 -27.48 50.40 -14.77
N PRO A 551 -26.24 50.83 -15.04
CA PRO A 551 -25.15 49.91 -15.39
C PRO A 551 -24.93 48.81 -14.36
N THR A 552 -25.07 49.15 -13.07
CA THR A 552 -24.91 48.22 -11.94
C THR A 552 -25.89 47.04 -12.03
N LYS A 553 -27.16 47.28 -12.33
CA LYS A 553 -28.18 46.22 -12.40
C LYS A 553 -27.94 45.27 -13.58
N ARG A 554 -27.47 45.80 -14.72
CA ARG A 554 -27.05 44.98 -15.87
C ARG A 554 -25.81 44.14 -15.53
N ALA A 555 -24.81 44.71 -14.88
CA ALA A 555 -23.64 43.96 -14.42
C ALA A 555 -24.00 42.82 -13.44
N THR A 556 -24.88 43.08 -12.47
CA THR A 556 -25.39 42.03 -11.55
C THR A 556 -26.16 40.93 -12.28
N MET A 557 -26.97 41.29 -13.29
CA MET A 557 -27.71 40.31 -14.08
C MET A 557 -26.78 39.42 -14.94
N VAL A 558 -25.77 40.01 -15.58
CA VAL A 558 -24.76 39.26 -16.35
C VAL A 558 -23.95 38.32 -15.45
N HIS A 559 -23.53 38.79 -14.27
CA HIS A 559 -22.82 37.95 -13.32
C HIS A 559 -23.70 36.78 -12.80
N TYR A 560 -25.01 37.00 -12.62
CA TYR A 560 -25.94 35.93 -12.27
C TYR A 560 -26.10 34.90 -13.41
N THR A 561 -26.16 35.33 -14.67
CA THR A 561 -26.17 34.38 -15.81
C THR A 561 -24.86 33.60 -15.93
N GLU A 562 -23.71 34.23 -15.68
CA GLU A 562 -22.40 33.57 -15.66
C GLU A 562 -22.32 32.52 -14.55
N LEU A 563 -22.82 32.83 -13.34
CA LEU A 563 -22.89 31.89 -12.22
C LEU A 563 -23.75 30.66 -12.56
N LEU A 564 -24.87 30.85 -13.27
CA LEU A 564 -25.75 29.74 -13.69
C LEU A 564 -25.09 28.84 -14.74
N GLU A 565 -24.32 29.39 -15.68
CA GLU A 565 -23.58 28.60 -16.66
C GLU A 565 -22.36 27.89 -16.04
N GLN A 566 -21.68 28.49 -15.06
CA GLN A 566 -20.68 27.80 -14.23
C GLN A 566 -21.31 26.59 -13.50
N GLN A 567 -22.44 26.79 -12.82
CA GLN A 567 -23.17 25.69 -12.16
C GLN A 567 -23.62 24.59 -13.14
N ARG A 568 -23.92 24.93 -14.41
CA ARG A 568 -24.25 23.94 -15.45
C ARG A 568 -23.05 23.15 -15.91
N ILE A 569 -21.89 23.80 -16.07
CA ILE A 569 -20.62 23.15 -16.39
C ILE A 569 -20.23 22.20 -15.26
N ASP A 570 -20.35 22.63 -14.00
CA ASP A 570 -20.09 21.79 -12.82
C ASP A 570 -21.06 20.60 -12.74
N LEU A 571 -22.36 20.82 -12.93
CA LEU A 571 -23.34 19.72 -13.00
C LEU A 571 -23.06 18.76 -14.17
N SER A 572 -22.51 19.24 -15.28
CA SER A 572 -22.09 18.40 -16.41
C SER A 572 -20.81 17.60 -16.08
N SER A 573 -19.84 18.21 -15.39
CA SER A 573 -18.59 17.54 -15.01
C SER A 573 -18.84 16.48 -13.93
N TYR A 574 -19.67 16.76 -12.93
CA TYR A 574 -20.11 15.77 -11.94
C TYR A 574 -20.90 14.62 -12.56
N ARG A 575 -21.71 14.87 -13.60
CA ARG A 575 -22.41 13.81 -14.34
C ARG A 575 -21.46 12.92 -15.14
N ALA A 576 -20.42 13.50 -15.76
CA ALA A 576 -19.37 12.74 -16.43
C ALA A 576 -18.60 11.86 -15.44
N GLN A 577 -18.12 12.44 -14.34
CA GLN A 577 -17.44 11.71 -13.26
C GLN A 577 -18.29 10.58 -12.68
N LEU A 578 -19.61 10.78 -12.55
CA LEU A 578 -20.53 9.74 -12.07
C LEU A 578 -20.63 8.57 -13.05
N GLU A 579 -20.69 8.82 -14.37
CA GLU A 579 -20.73 7.73 -15.36
C GLU A 579 -19.37 7.03 -15.48
N ASP A 580 -18.25 7.75 -15.33
CA ASP A 580 -16.90 7.16 -15.28
C ASP A 580 -16.75 6.21 -14.08
N VAL A 581 -17.12 6.66 -12.87
CA VAL A 581 -17.12 5.84 -11.65
C VAL A 581 -18.05 4.62 -11.80
N LYS A 582 -19.23 4.81 -12.39
CA LYS A 582 -20.20 3.75 -12.65
C LYS A 582 -19.71 2.73 -13.68
N ASN A 583 -18.91 3.13 -14.67
CA ASN A 583 -18.28 2.21 -15.61
C ASN A 583 -17.11 1.47 -14.97
N ALA A 584 -16.27 2.16 -14.18
CA ALA A 584 -15.22 1.54 -13.39
C ALA A 584 -15.77 0.50 -12.39
N LEU A 585 -16.94 0.76 -11.79
CA LEU A 585 -17.65 -0.20 -10.95
C LEU A 585 -18.07 -1.46 -11.72
N LYS A 586 -18.77 -1.32 -12.86
CA LYS A 586 -19.16 -2.45 -13.72
C LYS A 586 -17.95 -3.28 -14.18
N ASP A 587 -16.84 -2.62 -14.51
CA ASP A 587 -15.60 -3.31 -14.91
C ASP A 587 -14.86 -3.94 -13.72
N SER A 588 -15.18 -3.53 -12.49
CA SER A 588 -14.78 -4.25 -11.27
C SER A 588 -15.65 -5.48 -11.01
N GLU A 589 -16.98 -5.34 -11.12
CA GLU A 589 -17.95 -6.44 -10.99
C GLU A 589 -17.63 -7.56 -12.01
N ARG A 590 -17.36 -7.20 -13.28
CA ARG A 590 -16.94 -8.16 -14.32
C ARG A 590 -15.65 -8.90 -13.99
N ARG A 591 -14.67 -8.23 -13.35
CA ARG A 591 -13.42 -8.87 -12.91
C ARG A 591 -13.66 -9.78 -11.70
N GLU A 592 -14.54 -9.39 -10.80
CA GLU A 592 -14.97 -10.23 -9.67
C GLU A 592 -15.66 -11.50 -10.16
N ASP A 593 -16.61 -11.40 -11.09
CA ASP A 593 -17.28 -12.56 -11.72
C ASP A 593 -16.26 -13.52 -12.37
N GLN A 594 -15.27 -12.99 -13.10
CA GLN A 594 -14.20 -13.80 -13.69
C GLN A 594 -13.33 -14.51 -12.64
N LEU A 595 -12.97 -13.82 -11.55
CA LEU A 595 -12.22 -14.41 -10.44
C LEU A 595 -13.04 -15.46 -9.69
N VAL A 596 -14.34 -15.26 -9.52
CA VAL A 596 -15.26 -16.24 -8.92
C VAL A 596 -15.37 -17.50 -9.79
N GLN A 597 -15.46 -17.34 -11.12
CA GLN A 597 -15.45 -18.47 -12.07
C GLN A 597 -14.12 -19.24 -12.03
N GLN A 598 -12.99 -18.54 -12.05
CA GLN A 598 -11.66 -19.16 -11.92
C GLN A 598 -11.51 -19.90 -10.58
N MET A 599 -11.96 -19.29 -9.48
CA MET A 599 -11.98 -19.91 -8.16
C MET A 599 -12.86 -21.17 -8.14
N HIS A 600 -13.98 -21.19 -8.86
CA HIS A 600 -14.83 -22.39 -8.97
C HIS A 600 -14.08 -23.51 -9.70
N LEU A 601 -13.51 -23.23 -10.88
CA LEU A 601 -12.75 -24.20 -11.67
C LEU A 601 -11.56 -24.77 -10.90
N LEU A 602 -10.76 -23.91 -10.25
CA LEU A 602 -9.63 -24.34 -9.41
C LEU A 602 -10.09 -25.18 -8.21
N LYS A 603 -11.22 -24.84 -7.56
CA LYS A 603 -11.80 -25.66 -6.50
C LYS A 603 -12.29 -27.02 -7.01
N GLU A 604 -12.79 -27.10 -8.24
CA GLU A 604 -13.17 -28.37 -8.86
C GLU A 604 -11.97 -29.22 -9.26
N GLU A 605 -10.90 -28.60 -9.76
CA GLU A 605 -9.63 -29.26 -10.07
C GLU A 605 -8.95 -29.79 -8.80
N ILE A 606 -8.86 -28.99 -7.74
CA ILE A 606 -8.38 -29.42 -6.42
C ILE A 606 -9.18 -30.62 -5.92
N ARG A 607 -10.53 -30.55 -5.93
CA ARG A 607 -11.38 -31.69 -5.56
C ARG A 607 -11.14 -32.92 -6.46
N SER A 608 -10.83 -32.73 -7.74
CA SER A 608 -10.49 -33.82 -8.66
C SER A 608 -9.16 -34.49 -8.31
N LEU A 609 -8.13 -33.69 -8.01
CA LEU A 609 -6.81 -34.14 -7.58
C LEU A 609 -6.86 -34.81 -6.20
N GLU A 610 -7.63 -34.27 -5.25
CA GLU A 610 -7.89 -34.89 -3.94
C GLU A 610 -8.51 -36.28 -4.09
N ARG A 611 -9.58 -36.42 -4.89
CA ARG A 611 -10.19 -37.73 -5.19
C ARG A 611 -9.20 -38.70 -5.82
N SER A 612 -8.35 -38.22 -6.73
CA SER A 612 -7.36 -39.05 -7.43
C SER A 612 -6.29 -39.55 -6.45
N ARG A 613 -5.73 -38.65 -5.62
CA ARG A 613 -4.78 -38.98 -4.55
C ARG A 613 -5.38 -39.92 -3.49
N SER A 614 -6.65 -39.74 -3.12
CA SER A 614 -7.33 -40.64 -2.17
C SER A 614 -7.62 -42.02 -2.76
N ARG A 615 -7.79 -42.15 -4.09
CA ARG A 615 -7.91 -43.44 -4.78
C ARG A 615 -6.60 -44.23 -4.80
N GLU A 616 -5.44 -43.57 -4.87
CA GLU A 616 -4.12 -44.23 -4.82
C GLU A 616 -3.87 -44.96 -3.48
N SER A 617 -4.54 -44.56 -2.41
CA SER A 617 -4.48 -45.22 -1.09
C SER A 617 -5.59 -46.26 -0.84
N ALA A 618 -6.50 -46.48 -1.79
CA ALA A 618 -7.67 -47.33 -1.57
C ALA A 618 -7.35 -48.84 -1.69
N ASN A 619 -7.89 -49.64 -0.77
CA ASN A 619 -7.73 -51.10 -0.80
C ASN A 619 -8.58 -51.72 -1.94
N LEU A 620 -7.94 -51.93 -3.09
CA LEU A 620 -8.58 -52.43 -4.31
C LEU A 620 -9.19 -53.83 -4.17
N GLU A 621 -8.65 -54.70 -3.31
CA GLU A 621 -9.22 -56.03 -3.05
C GLU A 621 -10.53 -55.94 -2.26
N TYR A 622 -10.65 -55.00 -1.32
CA TYR A 622 -11.92 -54.73 -0.63
C TYR A 622 -12.98 -54.17 -1.60
N LEU A 623 -12.58 -53.23 -2.47
CA LEU A 623 -13.47 -52.68 -3.50
C LEU A 623 -13.94 -53.77 -4.49
N LYS A 624 -13.02 -54.62 -4.97
CA LYS A 624 -13.31 -55.78 -5.83
C LYS A 624 -14.32 -56.73 -5.20
N ASN A 625 -14.17 -57.04 -3.90
CA ASN A 625 -15.12 -57.88 -3.17
C ASN A 625 -16.51 -57.22 -3.04
N ILE A 626 -16.59 -55.91 -2.76
CA ILE A 626 -17.89 -55.20 -2.73
C ILE A 626 -18.52 -55.14 -4.12
N CYS A 627 -17.74 -54.85 -5.18
CA CYS A 627 -18.25 -54.82 -6.56
C CYS A 627 -18.75 -56.20 -7.02
N LEU A 628 -18.02 -57.27 -6.70
CA LEU A 628 -18.46 -58.65 -6.96
C LEU A 628 -19.75 -58.97 -6.22
N GLN A 629 -19.82 -58.64 -4.92
CA GLN A 629 -21.02 -58.89 -4.11
C GLN A 629 -22.20 -57.97 -4.48
N TYR A 630 -21.95 -56.77 -5.03
CA TYR A 630 -22.97 -55.89 -5.62
C TYR A 630 -23.60 -56.53 -6.86
N MET A 631 -22.79 -57.06 -7.77
CA MET A 631 -23.25 -57.76 -8.98
C MET A 631 -24.01 -59.06 -8.66
N LEU A 632 -23.60 -59.78 -7.60
CA LEU A 632 -24.21 -61.04 -7.16
C LEU A 632 -25.37 -60.86 -6.16
N SER A 633 -25.74 -59.63 -5.78
CA SER A 633 -26.81 -59.39 -4.79
C SER A 633 -28.17 -59.14 -5.45
N ASP A 634 -29.12 -60.05 -5.23
CA ASP A 634 -30.50 -59.93 -5.70
C ASP A 634 -31.36 -58.94 -4.90
N CYS A 635 -30.94 -58.56 -3.69
CA CYS A 635 -31.70 -57.65 -2.83
C CYS A 635 -31.39 -56.17 -3.14
N PRO A 636 -32.37 -55.34 -3.56
CA PRO A 636 -32.12 -53.94 -3.94
C PRO A 636 -31.60 -53.09 -2.77
N SER A 637 -32.04 -53.36 -1.53
CA SER A 637 -31.54 -52.65 -0.34
C SER A 637 -30.06 -52.92 -0.06
N LYS A 638 -29.60 -54.17 -0.24
CA LYS A 638 -28.17 -54.52 -0.12
C LYS A 638 -27.37 -53.91 -1.26
N ARG A 639 -27.88 -54.01 -2.49
CA ARG A 639 -27.30 -53.37 -3.69
C ARG A 639 -27.13 -51.85 -3.47
N LYS A 640 -28.11 -51.16 -2.89
CA LYS A 640 -28.02 -49.73 -2.53
C LYS A 640 -26.98 -49.42 -1.45
N GLN A 641 -26.88 -50.24 -0.40
CA GLN A 641 -25.82 -50.09 0.61
C GLN A 641 -24.42 -50.28 -0.01
N MET A 642 -24.26 -51.27 -0.90
CA MET A 642 -23.01 -51.53 -1.59
C MET A 642 -22.64 -50.46 -2.62
N ALA A 643 -23.59 -49.92 -3.37
CA ALA A 643 -23.35 -48.74 -4.23
C ALA A 643 -22.85 -47.53 -3.42
N ARG A 644 -23.41 -47.30 -2.23
CA ARG A 644 -22.94 -46.22 -1.34
C ARG A 644 -21.53 -46.50 -0.79
N ALA A 645 -21.21 -47.75 -0.44
CA ALA A 645 -19.85 -48.14 -0.05
C ALA A 645 -18.85 -47.92 -1.19
N ILE A 646 -19.18 -48.33 -2.42
CA ILE A 646 -18.37 -48.12 -3.64
C ILE A 646 -18.16 -46.61 -3.88
N ALA A 647 -19.23 -45.80 -3.81
CA ALA A 647 -19.15 -44.35 -4.00
C ALA A 647 -18.27 -43.64 -2.95
N THR A 648 -18.28 -44.11 -1.70
CA THR A 648 -17.39 -43.60 -0.64
C THR A 648 -15.94 -44.00 -0.88
N ILE A 649 -15.66 -45.27 -1.22
CA ILE A 649 -14.29 -45.79 -1.45
C ILE A 649 -13.65 -45.14 -2.69
N LEU A 650 -14.45 -44.86 -3.73
CA LEU A 650 -14.00 -44.18 -4.94
C LEU A 650 -14.12 -42.65 -4.89
N TYR A 651 -14.51 -42.08 -3.74
CA TYR A 651 -14.66 -40.63 -3.51
C TYR A 651 -15.46 -39.94 -4.62
N PHE A 652 -16.68 -40.40 -4.89
CA PHE A 652 -17.55 -39.79 -5.90
C PHE A 652 -17.96 -38.36 -5.53
N SER A 653 -18.18 -37.54 -6.56
CA SER A 653 -18.69 -36.19 -6.44
C SER A 653 -20.10 -36.17 -5.81
N PRO A 654 -20.50 -35.15 -5.05
CA PRO A 654 -21.88 -34.97 -4.59
C PRO A 654 -22.91 -35.02 -5.73
N SER A 655 -22.54 -34.56 -6.94
CA SER A 655 -23.35 -34.67 -8.15
C SER A 655 -23.53 -36.13 -8.62
N GLU A 656 -22.45 -36.91 -8.63
CA GLU A 656 -22.46 -38.34 -9.01
C GLU A 656 -23.23 -39.19 -7.97
N ILE A 657 -23.07 -38.88 -6.68
CA ILE A 657 -23.85 -39.52 -5.62
C ILE A 657 -25.34 -39.22 -5.80
N ALA A 658 -25.70 -37.99 -6.19
CA ALA A 658 -27.10 -37.63 -6.49
C ALA A 658 -27.65 -38.33 -7.75
N THR A 659 -26.86 -38.50 -8.82
CA THR A 659 -27.30 -39.29 -9.99
C THR A 659 -27.45 -40.77 -9.64
N ILE A 660 -26.60 -41.32 -8.78
CA ILE A 660 -26.71 -42.71 -8.30
C ILE A 660 -27.91 -42.89 -7.38
N ASP A 661 -28.16 -41.99 -6.42
CA ASP A 661 -29.32 -42.06 -5.53
C ASP A 661 -30.66 -41.77 -6.25
N THR A 662 -30.65 -41.11 -7.42
CA THR A 662 -31.85 -40.97 -8.27
C THR A 662 -32.09 -42.20 -9.13
N GLN A 663 -31.06 -42.76 -9.79
CA GLN A 663 -31.19 -44.03 -10.52
C GLN A 663 -31.59 -45.19 -9.59
N LEU A 664 -31.00 -45.29 -8.39
CA LEU A 664 -31.37 -46.28 -7.37
C LEU A 664 -32.75 -46.05 -6.71
N LYS A 665 -33.42 -44.92 -6.98
CA LYS A 665 -34.83 -44.69 -6.58
C LYS A 665 -35.82 -45.12 -7.66
N ASN A 666 -35.44 -45.02 -8.93
CA ASN A 666 -36.34 -45.31 -10.06
C ASN A 666 -36.47 -46.80 -10.38
N GLY A 667 -35.61 -47.65 -9.79
CA GLY A 667 -35.51 -49.06 -10.14
C GLY A 667 -34.58 -49.30 -11.33
N TRP A 668 -34.15 -50.55 -11.48
CA TRP A 668 -33.51 -51.07 -12.69
C TRP A 668 -34.55 -51.84 -13.49
#